data_AF-A0A9X4QMS5-F1
#
_entry.id   AF-A0A9X4QMS5-F1
#
_cell.length_a   1.000
_cell.length_b   1.000
_cell.length_c   1.000
_cell.angle_alpha   90.00
_cell.angle_beta   90.00
_cell.angle_gamma   90.00
#
_symmetry.space_group_name_H-M   'P 1'
#
loop_
_entity.id
_entity.type
_entity.pdbx_description
1 polymer ?
#
loop_
_entity_poly.entity_id
_entity_poly.type
_entity_poly.pdbx_seq_one_letter_code
_entity_poly.pdbx_strand_id
1 'polypeptide(L)'
;MIWSKEKAWNWYSEQGWIVGCNFVPSNCLGITEIWQEYNHDKVRGVIEKELALAAYTGINSIRMLLPFEVWKYQHDGFMSRFDAFLDLIEAYGMKLMPIFFDDCGRGPVEFATGYKPRFGKQPDPVPGHHGGHPPRMIEHSVNPTYHMADNQDNWPDMERFVKELVGKYRNDKRILAWDIWNEPGNSGSGGYGNVNKSLKAMEAAFAWAREMEPVQPLTTAPWDFYHDYFERCRPGELTLIEERAVELSDVVSFHYYGPVERSKELIEAFKAYERPLFITEWLHRPFHNEVKEHLPLYREEGIACFHWGLVNGKTQTHEPWDWIMHMDLDFSAWQHDIYKPDGTPYRHEEIELFRSLTGKSTKRDGDDSMKAQGTIAATWEKPVLIHDIPVFEDLGLDARYSPPGKFGSQYGRMVFLQDGSWLTVYTIYDNNGYTYDANGGNRLEFAVSQDKGQSWEKIAVLSHPARDLDNGQLIQLDNGDLLLSCRSVRWHESYQLHVYKSTDGGRSWAFLSTIDEMNGSPGSLGNPDKGVYEPHFYRLDDGRLSVMYASEKHVIEPPYYSQIISQKISEDDGRTWGEEIWVAWDPASPHLRPGMPVWRRLQDGRYIVVLEVVHLVMYQCVSAAITYKISNDGVHWEAGNGTFIPDQHGGPYFEQLQDGTWLVTSNSGAISVSKDDGESWYTIEPKPFNVHLWPSLYALEDNRFLLLNSEARKSGGHHMQMCIGKLE
;
A
#
# COMPACT_ATOMS: atom_id res chain seq x y z
N MET A 1 -35.81 0.09 21.35
CA MET A 1 -36.27 1.51 21.29
C MET A 1 -35.28 2.31 20.46
N ILE A 2 -35.76 3.29 19.68
CA ILE A 2 -34.90 4.24 18.96
C ILE A 2 -34.04 5.05 19.94
N TRP A 3 -32.81 5.37 19.54
CA TRP A 3 -31.93 6.23 20.32
C TRP A 3 -32.47 7.65 20.36
N SER A 4 -32.22 8.33 21.49
CA SER A 4 -32.39 9.77 21.57
C SER A 4 -31.42 10.48 20.61
N LYS A 5 -31.79 11.69 20.17
CA LYS A 5 -30.92 12.55 19.33
C LYS A 5 -29.57 12.81 20.00
N GLU A 6 -29.59 13.06 21.31
CA GLU A 6 -28.38 13.25 22.12
C GLU A 6 -27.46 12.03 22.08
N LYS A 7 -28.00 10.82 22.26
CA LYS A 7 -27.20 9.58 22.18
C LYS A 7 -26.57 9.42 20.79
N ALA A 8 -27.30 9.72 19.73
CA ALA A 8 -26.79 9.63 18.37
C ALA A 8 -25.63 10.62 18.11
N TRP A 9 -25.78 11.88 18.53
CA TRP A 9 -24.72 12.89 18.39
C TRP A 9 -23.49 12.59 19.25
N ASN A 10 -23.68 12.12 20.49
CA ASN A 10 -22.56 11.70 21.34
C ASN A 10 -21.78 10.57 20.67
N TRP A 11 -22.48 9.53 20.21
CA TRP A 11 -21.85 8.42 19.48
C TRP A 11 -21.11 8.90 18.22
N TYR A 12 -21.72 9.80 17.43
CA TYR A 12 -21.12 10.29 16.18
C TYR A 12 -19.85 11.09 16.41
N SER A 13 -19.84 11.97 17.42
CA SER A 13 -18.68 12.81 17.74
C SER A 13 -17.45 12.01 18.17
N GLU A 14 -17.63 10.79 18.69
CA GLU A 14 -16.55 9.87 19.04
C GLU A 14 -15.90 9.18 17.81
N GLN A 15 -16.51 9.24 16.62
CA GLN A 15 -16.01 8.49 15.45
C GLN A 15 -14.92 9.23 14.67
N GLY A 16 -14.79 10.55 14.84
CA GLY A 16 -14.11 11.39 13.85
C GLY A 16 -14.90 11.48 12.54
N TRP A 17 -14.29 11.96 11.45
CA TRP A 17 -14.98 12.01 10.16
C TRP A 17 -14.98 10.65 9.48
N ILE A 18 -16.18 10.13 9.23
CA ILE A 18 -16.41 8.82 8.61
C ILE A 18 -16.34 8.99 7.09
N VAL A 19 -15.36 8.35 6.46
CA VAL A 19 -15.18 8.33 5.02
C VAL A 19 -15.08 6.89 4.57
N GLY A 20 -16.05 6.48 3.77
CA GLY A 20 -16.25 5.10 3.38
C GLY A 20 -16.38 4.86 1.88
N CYS A 21 -16.42 3.58 1.51
CA CYS A 21 -16.86 3.13 0.19
C CYS A 21 -17.82 1.94 0.32
N ASN A 22 -18.69 1.78 -0.68
CA ASN A 22 -19.45 0.56 -0.90
C ASN A 22 -18.55 -0.45 -1.61
N PHE A 23 -18.30 -1.58 -0.96
CA PHE A 23 -17.19 -2.45 -1.32
C PHE A 23 -17.65 -3.79 -1.90
N VAL A 24 -17.21 -4.06 -3.13
CA VAL A 24 -17.22 -5.38 -3.75
C VAL A 24 -15.82 -5.59 -4.33
N PRO A 25 -15.11 -6.66 -3.96
CA PRO A 25 -13.75 -6.90 -4.45
C PRO A 25 -13.71 -7.02 -5.96
N SER A 26 -12.66 -6.52 -6.62
CA SER A 26 -12.59 -6.49 -8.10
C SER A 26 -12.70 -7.88 -8.77
N ASN A 27 -12.38 -8.95 -8.05
CA ASN A 27 -12.50 -10.32 -8.55
C ASN A 27 -13.87 -10.98 -8.29
N CYS A 28 -14.80 -10.26 -7.69
CA CYS A 28 -16.16 -10.71 -7.38
C CYS A 28 -17.18 -9.97 -8.25
N LEU A 29 -18.16 -10.70 -8.76
CA LEU A 29 -19.28 -10.18 -9.54
C LEU A 29 -20.48 -9.84 -8.64
N GLY A 30 -20.50 -10.35 -7.42
CA GLY A 30 -21.54 -10.05 -6.43
C GLY A 30 -21.21 -10.61 -5.04
N ILE A 31 -22.08 -10.32 -4.08
CA ILE A 31 -21.87 -10.56 -2.65
C ILE A 31 -21.68 -12.03 -2.27
N THR A 32 -22.22 -12.98 -3.04
CA THR A 32 -22.04 -14.41 -2.77
C THR A 32 -20.58 -14.83 -2.89
N GLU A 33 -19.82 -14.31 -3.87
CA GLU A 33 -18.40 -14.66 -4.05
C GLU A 33 -17.53 -14.19 -2.88
N ILE A 34 -17.91 -13.09 -2.25
CA ILE A 34 -17.18 -12.50 -1.12
C ILE A 34 -17.14 -13.50 0.05
N TRP A 35 -18.28 -14.14 0.31
CA TRP A 35 -18.51 -14.84 1.58
C TRP A 35 -18.63 -16.35 1.47
N GLN A 36 -18.76 -16.93 0.28
CA GLN A 36 -18.81 -18.39 0.12
C GLN A 36 -17.46 -19.06 0.36
N GLU A 37 -17.46 -20.36 0.65
CA GLU A 37 -16.26 -21.18 0.81
C GLU A 37 -15.44 -21.30 -0.48
N TYR A 38 -16.12 -21.39 -1.63
CA TYR A 38 -15.47 -21.56 -2.92
C TYR A 38 -14.57 -20.36 -3.25
N ASN A 39 -13.27 -20.63 -3.48
CA ASN A 39 -12.24 -19.63 -3.78
C ASN A 39 -12.04 -18.54 -2.70
N HIS A 40 -12.47 -18.76 -1.46
CA HIS A 40 -12.40 -17.73 -0.43
C HIS A 40 -10.98 -17.16 -0.22
N ASP A 41 -9.94 -17.98 -0.15
CA ASP A 41 -8.56 -17.50 0.06
C ASP A 41 -8.09 -16.56 -1.06
N LYS A 42 -8.49 -16.85 -2.31
CA LYS A 42 -8.17 -15.98 -3.45
C LYS A 42 -8.95 -14.66 -3.38
N VAL A 43 -10.20 -14.69 -2.94
CA VAL A 43 -11.02 -13.49 -2.74
C VAL A 43 -10.46 -12.66 -1.59
N ARG A 44 -10.12 -13.27 -0.47
CA ARG A 44 -9.46 -12.64 0.68
C ARG A 44 -8.16 -11.94 0.28
N GLY A 45 -7.31 -12.58 -0.52
CA GLY A 45 -6.06 -11.97 -1.00
C GLY A 45 -6.27 -10.75 -1.90
N VAL A 46 -7.44 -10.61 -2.54
CA VAL A 46 -7.82 -9.38 -3.26
C VAL A 46 -8.39 -8.35 -2.30
N ILE A 47 -9.26 -8.76 -1.37
CA ILE A 47 -9.78 -7.89 -0.30
C ILE A 47 -8.63 -7.18 0.43
N GLU A 48 -7.60 -7.91 0.86
CA GLU A 48 -6.46 -7.34 1.58
C GLU A 48 -5.73 -6.25 0.78
N LYS A 49 -5.50 -6.49 -0.53
CA LYS A 49 -4.87 -5.52 -1.42
C LYS A 49 -5.70 -4.25 -1.61
N GLU A 50 -7.01 -4.41 -1.76
CA GLU A 50 -7.92 -3.30 -1.98
C GLU A 50 -8.22 -2.52 -0.71
N LEU A 51 -8.27 -3.18 0.46
CA LEU A 51 -8.33 -2.51 1.76
C LEU A 51 -7.05 -1.69 2.01
N ALA A 52 -5.88 -2.17 1.56
CA ALA A 52 -4.66 -1.37 1.60
C ALA A 52 -4.76 -0.10 0.73
N LEU A 53 -5.38 -0.17 -0.45
CA LEU A 53 -5.69 1.02 -1.25
C LEU A 53 -6.62 1.97 -0.51
N ALA A 54 -7.73 1.46 0.03
CA ALA A 54 -8.69 2.27 0.76
C ALA A 54 -8.02 2.98 1.95
N ALA A 55 -7.20 2.26 2.72
CA ALA A 55 -6.44 2.85 3.83
C ALA A 55 -5.49 3.96 3.34
N TYR A 56 -4.82 3.73 2.21
CA TYR A 56 -3.98 4.73 1.56
C TYR A 56 -4.77 5.96 1.10
N THR A 57 -5.96 5.79 0.51
CA THR A 57 -6.85 6.90 0.14
C THR A 57 -7.29 7.72 1.36
N GLY A 58 -7.31 7.10 2.54
CA GLY A 58 -7.84 7.67 3.79
C GLY A 58 -9.28 7.29 4.07
N ILE A 59 -9.79 6.28 3.37
CA ILE A 59 -11.05 5.61 3.69
C ILE A 59 -10.84 4.86 5.01
N ASN A 60 -11.79 5.03 5.93
CA ASN A 60 -11.77 4.45 7.27
C ASN A 60 -13.01 3.58 7.56
N SER A 61 -13.90 3.41 6.58
CA SER A 61 -15.14 2.66 6.75
C SER A 61 -15.49 1.91 5.48
N ILE A 62 -16.07 0.72 5.62
CA ILE A 62 -16.50 -0.13 4.51
C ILE A 62 -17.99 -0.42 4.68
N ARG A 63 -18.79 -0.24 3.62
CA ARG A 63 -20.22 -0.59 3.59
C ARG A 63 -20.45 -1.77 2.66
N MET A 64 -21.11 -2.83 3.15
CA MET A 64 -21.26 -4.09 2.40
C MET A 64 -22.55 -4.82 2.72
N LEU A 65 -23.20 -5.36 1.68
CA LEU A 65 -24.35 -6.25 1.82
C LEU A 65 -23.92 -7.68 2.17
N LEU A 66 -24.58 -8.25 3.18
CA LEU A 66 -24.31 -9.59 3.67
C LEU A 66 -25.26 -10.62 3.01
N PRO A 67 -24.74 -11.68 2.38
CA PRO A 67 -25.55 -12.66 1.68
C PRO A 67 -26.21 -13.64 2.67
N PHE A 68 -27.50 -13.41 2.95
CA PHE A 68 -28.33 -14.25 3.81
C PHE A 68 -28.21 -15.74 3.48
N GLU A 69 -28.16 -16.11 2.21
CA GLU A 69 -28.11 -17.51 1.80
C GLU A 69 -26.77 -18.17 2.12
N VAL A 70 -25.65 -17.44 2.08
CA VAL A 70 -24.35 -17.97 2.49
C VAL A 70 -24.36 -18.26 3.99
N TRP A 71 -24.92 -17.36 4.81
CA TRP A 71 -25.14 -17.63 6.24
C TRP A 71 -26.07 -18.83 6.44
N LYS A 72 -27.17 -18.93 5.69
CA LYS A 72 -28.15 -20.03 5.87
C LYS A 72 -27.58 -21.41 5.53
N TYR A 73 -26.80 -21.52 4.45
CA TYR A 73 -26.34 -22.83 3.93
C TYR A 73 -24.87 -23.16 4.22
N GLN A 74 -24.04 -22.16 4.54
CA GLN A 74 -22.62 -22.32 4.92
C GLN A 74 -22.33 -21.65 6.27
N HIS A 75 -23.27 -21.75 7.21
CA HIS A 75 -23.32 -21.03 8.49
C HIS A 75 -21.96 -20.85 9.21
N ASP A 76 -21.36 -21.94 9.70
CA ASP A 76 -20.15 -21.86 10.52
C ASP A 76 -18.97 -21.26 9.73
N GLY A 77 -18.88 -21.60 8.45
CA GLY A 77 -17.89 -21.03 7.53
C GLY A 77 -18.12 -19.54 7.30
N PHE A 78 -19.36 -19.10 7.09
CA PHE A 78 -19.71 -17.70 6.95
C PHE A 78 -19.33 -16.92 8.20
N MET A 79 -19.70 -17.42 9.38
CA MET A 79 -19.39 -16.76 10.65
C MET A 79 -17.88 -16.63 10.89
N SER A 80 -17.11 -17.69 10.58
CA SER A 80 -15.64 -17.65 10.68
C SER A 80 -15.00 -16.67 9.69
N ARG A 81 -15.51 -16.60 8.46
CA ARG A 81 -15.01 -15.64 7.46
C ARG A 81 -15.38 -14.20 7.81
N PHE A 82 -16.55 -13.98 8.41
CA PHE A 82 -16.96 -12.67 8.91
C PHE A 82 -16.05 -12.21 10.06
N ASP A 83 -15.74 -13.07 11.03
CA ASP A 83 -14.74 -12.77 12.07
C ASP A 83 -13.39 -12.40 11.45
N ALA A 84 -12.88 -13.20 10.51
CA ALA A 84 -11.60 -12.94 9.85
C ALA A 84 -11.59 -11.65 9.02
N PHE A 85 -12.73 -11.28 8.42
CA PHE A 85 -12.88 -10.01 7.72
C PHE A 85 -12.86 -8.81 8.69
N LEU A 86 -13.51 -8.94 9.86
CA LEU A 86 -13.47 -7.91 10.90
C LEU A 86 -12.04 -7.72 11.44
N ASP A 87 -11.29 -8.80 11.66
CA ASP A 87 -9.86 -8.73 12.04
C ASP A 87 -9.04 -7.99 10.96
N LEU A 88 -9.31 -8.28 9.69
CA LEU A 88 -8.60 -7.68 8.56
C LEU A 88 -8.86 -6.17 8.44
N ILE A 89 -10.11 -5.73 8.50
CA ILE A 89 -10.42 -4.29 8.40
C ILE A 89 -9.89 -3.51 9.62
N GLU A 90 -9.87 -4.13 10.80
CA GLU A 90 -9.29 -3.52 12.01
C GLU A 90 -7.79 -3.30 11.86
N ALA A 91 -7.07 -4.24 11.23
CA ALA A 91 -5.65 -4.10 10.94
C ALA A 91 -5.34 -2.88 10.03
N TYR A 92 -6.31 -2.45 9.22
CA TYR A 92 -6.22 -1.24 8.40
C TYR A 92 -6.85 0.00 9.06
N GLY A 93 -7.29 -0.10 10.32
CA GLY A 93 -7.92 0.99 11.05
C GLY A 93 -9.31 1.35 10.53
N MET A 94 -10.03 0.39 9.95
CA MET A 94 -11.36 0.58 9.37
C MET A 94 -12.49 -0.05 10.19
N LYS A 95 -13.71 0.42 9.96
CA LYS A 95 -14.94 -0.16 10.52
C LYS A 95 -15.91 -0.62 9.42
N LEU A 96 -16.77 -1.58 9.76
CA LEU A 96 -17.78 -2.14 8.85
C LEU A 96 -19.17 -1.57 9.14
N MET A 97 -19.87 -1.18 8.09
CA MET A 97 -21.32 -0.95 8.06
C MET A 97 -21.97 -2.08 7.26
N PRO A 98 -22.36 -3.20 7.91
CA PRO A 98 -23.01 -4.30 7.21
C PRO A 98 -24.46 -3.93 6.86
N ILE A 99 -24.91 -4.40 5.69
CA ILE A 99 -26.28 -4.30 5.22
C ILE A 99 -26.92 -5.69 5.27
N PHE A 100 -28.15 -5.81 5.78
CA PHE A 100 -28.84 -7.10 5.86
C PHE A 100 -29.63 -7.47 4.60
N PHE A 101 -30.41 -6.53 4.05
CA PHE A 101 -31.35 -6.78 2.95
C PHE A 101 -31.37 -5.61 1.97
N ASP A 102 -31.94 -5.79 0.77
CA ASP A 102 -32.06 -4.74 -0.24
C ASP A 102 -33.40 -4.81 -1.01
N ASP A 103 -33.73 -3.73 -1.71
CA ASP A 103 -34.74 -3.73 -2.78
C ASP A 103 -34.15 -3.56 -4.20
N CYS A 104 -32.82 -3.34 -4.31
CA CYS A 104 -32.11 -3.14 -5.58
C CYS A 104 -31.89 -4.46 -6.35
N GLY A 105 -31.63 -5.57 -5.64
CA GLY A 105 -31.35 -6.90 -6.19
C GLY A 105 -32.59 -7.74 -6.50
N ARG A 106 -33.77 -7.12 -6.58
CA ARG A 106 -35.04 -7.83 -6.82
C ARG A 106 -35.10 -8.41 -8.22
N GLY A 107 -35.28 -9.73 -8.30
CA GLY A 107 -35.28 -10.48 -9.55
C GLY A 107 -36.47 -11.42 -9.69
N PRO A 108 -36.62 -12.08 -10.85
CA PRO A 108 -37.85 -12.80 -11.14
C PRO A 108 -38.01 -14.13 -10.41
N VAL A 109 -39.25 -14.50 -10.04
CA VAL A 109 -39.54 -15.72 -9.24
C VAL A 109 -38.99 -16.98 -9.88
N GLU A 110 -39.03 -17.15 -11.21
CA GLU A 110 -38.50 -18.35 -11.87
C GLU A 110 -36.97 -18.48 -11.74
N PHE A 111 -36.28 -17.36 -11.52
CA PHE A 111 -34.86 -17.34 -11.20
C PHE A 111 -34.60 -17.52 -9.70
N ALA A 112 -35.46 -16.95 -8.84
CA ALA A 112 -35.42 -17.16 -7.39
C ALA A 112 -35.86 -18.58 -6.95
N THR A 113 -36.64 -19.30 -7.77
CA THR A 113 -37.13 -20.66 -7.49
C THR A 113 -36.46 -21.74 -8.36
N GLY A 114 -35.61 -21.36 -9.32
CA GLY A 114 -34.87 -22.27 -10.20
C GLY A 114 -33.35 -22.29 -9.99
N TYR A 115 -32.80 -21.28 -9.32
CA TYR A 115 -31.39 -21.23 -8.93
C TYR A 115 -31.32 -21.17 -7.41
N LYS A 116 -31.07 -22.31 -6.76
CA LYS A 116 -30.34 -22.27 -5.47
C LYS A 116 -29.13 -21.33 -5.67
N PRO A 117 -28.67 -20.59 -4.65
CA PRO A 117 -27.38 -19.92 -4.73
C PRO A 117 -26.41 -20.93 -5.30
N ARG A 118 -25.91 -20.68 -6.51
CA ARG A 118 -24.97 -21.60 -7.14
C ARG A 118 -23.64 -21.33 -6.46
N PHE A 119 -23.49 -21.84 -5.24
CA PHE A 119 -22.19 -21.88 -4.60
C PHE A 119 -21.21 -22.51 -5.58
N GLY A 120 -20.00 -21.95 -5.65
CA GLY A 120 -19.05 -22.27 -6.71
C GLY A 120 -18.74 -21.06 -7.59
N LYS A 121 -18.18 -21.36 -8.78
CA LYS A 121 -17.80 -20.34 -9.77
C LYS A 121 -19.04 -19.57 -10.23
N GLN A 122 -19.03 -18.25 -10.06
CA GLN A 122 -20.03 -17.37 -10.65
C GLN A 122 -19.72 -17.10 -12.13
N PRO A 123 -20.71 -16.63 -12.92
CA PRO A 123 -20.48 -16.21 -14.30
C PRO A 123 -19.29 -15.25 -14.42
N ASP A 124 -18.64 -15.27 -15.58
CA ASP A 124 -17.69 -14.21 -15.93
C ASP A 124 -18.49 -12.99 -16.41
N PRO A 125 -18.02 -11.75 -16.14
CA PRO A 125 -18.77 -10.55 -16.49
C PRO A 125 -18.94 -10.40 -18.00
N VAL A 126 -20.07 -9.84 -18.43
CA VAL A 126 -20.30 -9.45 -19.82
C VAL A 126 -19.74 -8.03 -20.04
N PRO A 127 -18.71 -7.83 -20.87
CA PRO A 127 -18.08 -6.52 -21.05
C PRO A 127 -19.06 -5.40 -21.41
N GLY A 128 -18.90 -4.22 -20.79
CA GLY A 128 -19.71 -3.03 -21.10
C GLY A 128 -21.08 -2.98 -20.43
N HIS A 129 -21.31 -3.80 -19.39
CA HIS A 129 -22.56 -3.82 -18.63
C HIS A 129 -22.30 -3.53 -17.14
N HIS A 130 -23.02 -2.55 -16.61
CA HIS A 130 -22.95 -2.21 -15.20
C HIS A 130 -23.49 -3.37 -14.35
N GLY A 131 -22.79 -3.72 -13.27
CA GLY A 131 -23.07 -4.94 -12.50
C GLY A 131 -22.62 -6.24 -13.19
N GLY A 132 -21.93 -6.14 -14.32
CA GLY A 132 -21.32 -7.25 -15.06
C GLY A 132 -22.29 -8.15 -15.83
N HIS A 133 -23.55 -7.75 -16.00
CA HIS A 133 -24.54 -8.51 -16.77
C HIS A 133 -25.55 -7.61 -17.50
N PRO A 134 -26.01 -7.98 -18.71
CA PRO A 134 -27.03 -7.22 -19.44
C PRO A 134 -28.41 -7.26 -18.73
N PRO A 135 -29.25 -6.22 -18.86
CA PRO A 135 -30.58 -6.12 -18.23
C PRO A 135 -31.64 -7.17 -18.67
N ARG A 136 -31.29 -8.10 -19.58
CA ARG A 136 -32.22 -8.94 -20.36
C ARG A 136 -32.93 -10.09 -19.61
N MET A 137 -33.11 -10.00 -18.29
CA MET A 137 -33.73 -11.08 -17.50
C MET A 137 -35.21 -10.84 -17.12
N ILE A 138 -35.82 -9.72 -17.52
CA ILE A 138 -37.12 -9.27 -16.96
C ILE A 138 -38.35 -9.58 -17.84
N GLU A 139 -38.19 -9.70 -19.17
CA GLU A 139 -39.32 -9.70 -20.11
C GLU A 139 -40.21 -10.97 -20.13
N HIS A 140 -39.86 -12.04 -19.40
CA HIS A 140 -40.59 -13.32 -19.43
C HIS A 140 -41.04 -13.86 -18.07
N SER A 141 -40.92 -13.07 -17.00
CA SER A 141 -41.31 -13.54 -15.66
C SER A 141 -42.74 -13.21 -15.28
N VAL A 142 -43.37 -14.11 -14.52
CA VAL A 142 -44.68 -13.89 -13.91
C VAL A 142 -44.60 -12.91 -12.72
N ASN A 143 -43.43 -12.73 -12.10
CA ASN A 143 -43.23 -11.77 -11.00
C ASN A 143 -41.76 -11.30 -10.96
N PRO A 144 -41.43 -10.22 -11.69
CA PRO A 144 -40.06 -9.73 -11.86
C PRO A 144 -39.45 -9.02 -10.64
N THR A 145 -40.21 -8.82 -9.55
CA THR A 145 -39.78 -8.04 -8.37
C THR A 145 -39.71 -8.88 -7.09
N TYR A 146 -39.47 -10.19 -7.19
CA TYR A 146 -39.47 -11.08 -6.04
C TYR A 146 -38.23 -10.89 -5.15
N HIS A 147 -38.46 -10.88 -3.85
CA HIS A 147 -37.45 -10.94 -2.81
C HIS A 147 -37.83 -12.03 -1.79
N MET A 148 -36.85 -12.64 -1.12
CA MET A 148 -37.14 -13.67 -0.10
C MET A 148 -38.08 -13.17 1.00
N ALA A 149 -38.00 -11.88 1.34
CA ALA A 149 -38.84 -11.24 2.34
C ALA A 149 -40.32 -11.14 1.95
N ASP A 150 -40.65 -11.28 0.65
CA ASP A 150 -42.02 -11.27 0.16
C ASP A 150 -42.79 -12.54 0.60
N ASN A 151 -42.07 -13.62 0.95
CA ASN A 151 -42.65 -14.83 1.55
C ASN A 151 -42.39 -14.86 3.07
N GLN A 152 -43.47 -14.77 3.86
CA GLN A 152 -43.39 -14.77 5.32
C GLN A 152 -42.86 -16.08 5.91
N ASP A 153 -42.90 -17.19 5.17
CA ASP A 153 -42.29 -18.45 5.63
C ASP A 153 -40.76 -18.36 5.77
N ASN A 154 -40.12 -17.38 5.12
CA ASN A 154 -38.69 -17.12 5.26
C ASN A 154 -38.35 -16.28 6.51
N TRP A 155 -39.32 -15.60 7.11
CA TRP A 155 -39.08 -14.64 8.19
C TRP A 155 -38.44 -15.25 9.45
N PRO A 156 -38.78 -16.49 9.89
CA PRO A 156 -38.10 -17.09 11.03
C PRO A 156 -36.59 -17.26 10.84
N ASP A 157 -36.12 -17.57 9.63
CA ASP A 157 -34.68 -17.64 9.33
C ASP A 157 -34.06 -16.25 9.19
N MET A 158 -34.78 -15.29 8.59
CA MET A 158 -34.33 -13.89 8.53
C MET A 158 -34.16 -13.29 9.93
N GLU A 159 -35.09 -13.57 10.83
CA GLU A 159 -35.02 -13.18 12.24
C GLU A 159 -33.79 -13.77 12.91
N ARG A 160 -33.53 -15.07 12.72
CA ARG A 160 -32.32 -15.72 13.23
C ARG A 160 -31.05 -15.07 12.70
N PHE A 161 -30.98 -14.77 11.40
CA PHE A 161 -29.83 -14.12 10.77
C PHE A 161 -29.52 -12.76 11.40
N VAL A 162 -30.53 -11.90 11.52
CA VAL A 162 -30.38 -10.57 12.12
C VAL A 162 -30.00 -10.68 13.60
N LYS A 163 -30.74 -11.49 14.38
CA LYS A 163 -30.50 -11.62 15.82
C LYS A 163 -29.14 -12.23 16.12
N GLU A 164 -28.68 -13.20 15.34
CA GLU A 164 -27.37 -13.82 15.55
C GLU A 164 -26.22 -12.86 15.27
N LEU A 165 -26.25 -12.15 14.13
CA LEU A 165 -25.20 -11.19 13.80
C LEU A 165 -25.20 -10.00 14.75
N VAL A 166 -26.35 -9.36 14.98
CA VAL A 166 -26.42 -8.21 15.91
C VAL A 166 -26.10 -8.68 17.33
N GLY A 167 -26.63 -9.82 17.76
CA GLY A 167 -26.41 -10.37 19.11
C GLY A 167 -24.95 -10.72 19.40
N LYS A 168 -24.24 -11.32 18.43
CA LYS A 168 -22.82 -11.66 18.57
C LYS A 168 -21.94 -10.40 18.60
N TYR A 169 -22.20 -9.41 17.73
CA TYR A 169 -21.34 -8.23 17.55
C TYR A 169 -21.87 -6.94 18.19
N ARG A 170 -22.90 -7.01 19.05
CA ARG A 170 -23.55 -5.85 19.72
C ARG A 170 -22.62 -4.90 20.48
N ASN A 171 -21.42 -5.34 20.86
CA ASN A 171 -20.40 -4.54 21.56
C ASN A 171 -19.09 -4.41 20.77
N ASP A 172 -19.03 -4.97 19.55
CA ASP A 172 -17.83 -4.98 18.73
C ASP A 172 -17.61 -3.58 18.11
N LYS A 173 -16.49 -2.95 18.44
CA LYS A 173 -16.16 -1.59 17.99
C LYS A 173 -15.79 -1.52 16.50
N ARG A 174 -15.56 -2.67 15.87
CA ARG A 174 -15.27 -2.81 14.44
C ARG A 174 -16.54 -2.68 13.60
N ILE A 175 -17.72 -2.88 14.19
CA ILE A 175 -18.99 -2.51 13.57
C ILE A 175 -19.24 -1.03 13.79
N LEU A 176 -19.40 -0.28 12.71
CA LEU A 176 -19.74 1.14 12.71
C LEU A 176 -21.23 1.35 13.00
N ALA A 177 -22.09 0.82 12.14
CA ALA A 177 -23.53 1.00 12.17
C ALA A 177 -24.20 -0.20 11.49
N TRP A 178 -25.43 -0.53 11.87
CA TRP A 178 -26.22 -1.58 11.22
C TRP A 178 -27.13 -0.96 10.17
N ASP A 179 -26.84 -1.21 8.89
CA ASP A 179 -27.73 -0.83 7.80
C ASP A 179 -28.78 -1.92 7.60
N ILE A 180 -30.03 -1.62 7.94
CA ILE A 180 -31.07 -2.65 8.02
C ILE A 180 -31.60 -3.03 6.63
N TRP A 181 -31.62 -2.09 5.69
CA TRP A 181 -32.21 -2.28 4.38
C TRP A 181 -31.62 -1.28 3.38
N ASN A 182 -31.14 -1.77 2.24
CA ASN A 182 -30.69 -0.92 1.15
C ASN A 182 -31.85 -0.51 0.25
N GLU A 183 -31.97 0.80 0.00
CA GLU A 183 -32.92 1.38 -0.97
C GLU A 183 -34.38 0.93 -0.80
N PRO A 184 -34.98 1.01 0.40
CA PRO A 184 -36.38 0.65 0.59
C PRO A 184 -37.29 1.35 -0.41
N GLY A 185 -38.14 0.57 -1.08
CA GLY A 185 -39.08 1.05 -2.08
C GLY A 185 -38.63 0.94 -3.52
N ASN A 186 -37.37 0.55 -3.77
CA ASN A 186 -36.90 0.16 -5.10
C ASN A 186 -37.68 -1.05 -5.67
N SER A 187 -38.43 -1.78 -4.84
CA SER A 187 -39.40 -2.79 -5.28
C SER A 187 -40.55 -2.27 -6.16
N GLY A 188 -40.73 -0.94 -6.21
CA GLY A 188 -41.69 -0.24 -7.08
C GLY A 188 -41.10 0.39 -8.34
N SER A 189 -39.77 0.43 -8.49
CA SER A 189 -39.11 1.09 -9.61
C SER A 189 -39.40 0.34 -10.94
N GLY A 190 -39.54 1.11 -12.03
CA GLY A 190 -39.94 0.58 -13.35
C GLY A 190 -41.45 0.61 -13.65
N GLY A 191 -42.29 1.14 -12.75
CA GLY A 191 -43.72 1.40 -13.03
C GLY A 191 -44.67 0.20 -12.90
N TYR A 192 -44.17 -0.96 -12.45
CA TYR A 192 -44.94 -2.21 -12.35
C TYR A 192 -44.97 -2.82 -10.93
N GLY A 193 -44.31 -2.20 -9.93
CA GLY A 193 -44.16 -2.75 -8.58
C GLY A 193 -44.91 -2.00 -7.48
N ASN A 194 -44.85 -2.52 -6.26
CA ASN A 194 -45.39 -1.85 -5.07
C ASN A 194 -44.22 -1.22 -4.30
N VAL A 195 -44.15 0.11 -4.21
CA VAL A 195 -43.11 0.84 -3.45
C VAL A 195 -43.11 0.46 -1.97
N ASN A 196 -44.23 0.02 -1.40
CA ASN A 196 -44.31 -0.34 0.02
C ASN A 196 -44.22 -1.86 0.25
N LYS A 197 -43.74 -2.64 -0.73
CA LYS A 197 -43.74 -4.12 -0.65
C LYS A 197 -42.89 -4.63 0.52
N SER A 198 -41.75 -4.00 0.77
CA SER A 198 -40.78 -4.36 1.82
C SER A 198 -41.09 -3.79 3.19
N LEU A 199 -42.06 -2.87 3.30
CA LEU A 199 -42.29 -2.08 4.51
C LEU A 199 -42.38 -2.93 5.77
N LYS A 200 -43.23 -3.96 5.77
CA LYS A 200 -43.41 -4.83 6.94
C LYS A 200 -42.17 -5.65 7.29
N ALA A 201 -41.42 -6.10 6.29
CA ALA A 201 -40.20 -6.87 6.51
C ALA A 201 -39.06 -5.99 7.06
N MET A 202 -38.95 -4.76 6.56
CA MET A 202 -38.03 -3.75 7.08
C MET A 202 -38.33 -3.42 8.54
N GLU A 203 -39.60 -3.16 8.89
CA GLU A 203 -40.00 -2.92 10.28
C GLU A 203 -39.67 -4.11 11.19
N ALA A 204 -39.89 -5.33 10.72
CA ALA A 204 -39.53 -6.54 11.45
C ALA A 204 -38.01 -6.66 11.66
N ALA A 205 -37.20 -6.41 10.64
CA ALA A 205 -35.75 -6.44 10.74
C ALA A 205 -35.20 -5.39 11.73
N PHE A 206 -35.75 -4.18 11.73
CA PHE A 206 -35.46 -3.18 12.76
C PHE A 206 -35.80 -3.70 14.16
N ALA A 207 -36.99 -4.28 14.34
CA ALA A 207 -37.40 -4.83 15.64
C ALA A 207 -36.44 -5.93 16.12
N TRP A 208 -36.09 -6.89 15.25
CA TRP A 208 -35.16 -7.98 15.57
C TRP A 208 -33.77 -7.48 15.96
N ALA A 209 -33.22 -6.51 15.23
CA ALA A 209 -31.94 -5.91 15.57
C ALA A 209 -31.99 -5.16 16.92
N ARG A 210 -33.09 -4.45 17.20
CA ARG A 210 -33.28 -3.73 18.47
C ARG A 210 -33.38 -4.65 19.68
N GLU A 211 -33.97 -5.83 19.53
CA GLU A 211 -34.05 -6.82 20.61
C GLU A 211 -32.67 -7.25 21.12
N MET A 212 -31.63 -7.12 20.29
CA MET A 212 -30.25 -7.47 20.64
C MET A 212 -29.46 -6.34 21.30
N GLU A 213 -30.09 -5.18 21.48
CA GLU A 213 -29.53 -4.02 22.19
C GLU A 213 -28.08 -3.68 21.77
N PRO A 214 -27.81 -3.46 20.47
CA PRO A 214 -26.49 -3.05 20.00
C PRO A 214 -26.11 -1.66 20.52
N VAL A 215 -24.81 -1.47 20.76
CA VAL A 215 -24.23 -0.15 21.08
C VAL A 215 -23.95 0.67 19.83
N GLN A 216 -24.12 0.09 18.64
CA GLN A 216 -24.04 0.77 17.34
C GLN A 216 -25.43 1.25 16.89
N PRO A 217 -25.52 2.35 16.13
CA PRO A 217 -26.79 2.85 15.60
C PRO A 217 -27.33 1.95 14.48
N LEU A 218 -28.65 1.94 14.32
CA LEU A 218 -29.35 1.33 13.19
C LEU A 218 -29.73 2.43 12.18
N THR A 219 -29.70 2.13 10.89
CA THR A 219 -30.12 3.06 9.83
C THR A 219 -30.68 2.35 8.59
N THR A 220 -31.40 3.09 7.75
CA THR A 220 -31.86 2.71 6.42
C THR A 220 -32.03 3.98 5.58
N ALA A 221 -31.54 3.98 4.34
CA ALA A 221 -31.43 5.19 3.52
C ALA A 221 -32.57 5.36 2.51
N PRO A 222 -33.34 6.47 2.54
CA PRO A 222 -34.13 6.91 1.39
C PRO A 222 -33.25 7.18 0.17
N TRP A 223 -33.81 6.97 -1.02
CA TRP A 223 -33.07 7.06 -2.29
C TRP A 223 -33.93 7.58 -3.45
N ASP A 224 -35.25 7.41 -3.42
CA ASP A 224 -36.16 7.63 -4.55
C ASP A 224 -36.82 9.01 -4.51
N PHE A 225 -37.24 9.47 -3.33
CA PHE A 225 -37.86 10.79 -3.12
C PHE A 225 -39.07 11.06 -4.05
N TYR A 226 -40.03 10.12 -4.11
CA TYR A 226 -41.22 10.13 -5.00
C TYR A 226 -40.93 10.02 -6.51
N HIS A 227 -40.14 9.03 -6.93
CA HIS A 227 -39.92 8.67 -8.34
C HIS A 227 -39.45 9.84 -9.23
N ASP A 228 -38.75 10.80 -8.66
CA ASP A 228 -38.27 11.99 -9.38
C ASP A 228 -36.81 12.28 -9.03
N TYR A 229 -36.01 11.23 -9.22
CA TYR A 229 -34.61 11.09 -8.81
C TYR A 229 -33.72 12.28 -9.24
N PHE A 230 -34.08 12.99 -10.32
CA PHE A 230 -33.26 14.08 -10.89
C PHE A 230 -33.97 15.44 -11.06
N GLU A 231 -35.27 15.51 -11.38
CA GLU A 231 -35.93 16.80 -11.69
C GLU A 231 -36.72 17.40 -10.52
N ARG A 232 -37.27 16.58 -9.61
CA ARG A 232 -38.09 17.05 -8.47
C ARG A 232 -37.87 16.30 -7.16
N CYS A 233 -36.63 15.99 -6.81
CA CYS A 233 -36.24 15.66 -5.43
C CYS A 233 -36.69 16.75 -4.42
N ARG A 234 -37.92 16.72 -3.91
CA ARG A 234 -38.43 17.79 -3.04
C ARG A 234 -38.02 17.51 -1.59
N PRO A 235 -37.24 18.41 -0.96
CA PRO A 235 -36.98 18.36 0.48
C PRO A 235 -38.25 18.03 1.29
N GLY A 236 -38.26 16.86 1.96
CA GLY A 236 -39.35 16.46 2.86
C GLY A 236 -40.53 15.71 2.23
N GLU A 237 -40.51 15.42 0.92
CA GLU A 237 -41.48 14.50 0.30
C GLU A 237 -40.85 13.11 0.21
N LEU A 238 -41.05 12.27 1.25
CA LEU A 238 -40.64 10.86 1.27
C LEU A 238 -41.83 9.94 0.99
N THR A 239 -41.60 8.82 0.30
CA THR A 239 -42.60 7.77 0.21
C THR A 239 -42.86 7.17 1.60
N LEU A 240 -44.00 6.48 1.79
CA LEU A 240 -44.36 5.91 3.11
C LEU A 240 -43.26 5.00 3.67
N ILE A 241 -42.61 4.18 2.84
CA ILE A 241 -41.52 3.31 3.29
C ILE A 241 -40.24 4.08 3.63
N GLU A 242 -39.93 5.15 2.91
CA GLU A 242 -38.77 6.00 3.17
C GLU A 242 -38.97 6.86 4.43
N GLU A 243 -40.16 7.44 4.62
CA GLU A 243 -40.51 8.15 5.85
C GLU A 243 -40.37 7.19 7.04
N ARG A 244 -40.90 5.97 6.91
CA ARG A 244 -40.77 4.96 7.96
C ARG A 244 -39.33 4.53 8.21
N ALA A 245 -38.50 4.44 7.19
CA ALA A 245 -37.08 4.15 7.33
C ALA A 245 -36.38 5.21 8.18
N VAL A 246 -36.63 6.50 7.90
CA VAL A 246 -36.05 7.61 8.67
C VAL A 246 -36.55 7.60 10.12
N GLU A 247 -37.85 7.35 10.33
CA GLU A 247 -38.44 7.28 11.68
C GLU A 247 -37.84 6.20 12.58
N LEU A 248 -37.36 5.09 12.00
CA LEU A 248 -36.80 3.96 12.76
C LEU A 248 -35.28 4.08 13.01
N SER A 249 -34.62 4.98 12.28
CA SER A 249 -33.16 5.11 12.22
C SER A 249 -32.58 5.98 13.35
N ASP A 250 -31.49 5.52 13.97
CA ASP A 250 -30.78 6.25 15.03
C ASP A 250 -29.98 7.43 14.49
N VAL A 251 -29.34 7.22 13.35
CA VAL A 251 -28.69 8.21 12.49
C VAL A 251 -29.48 8.28 11.18
N VAL A 252 -29.46 9.41 10.48
CA VAL A 252 -30.24 9.54 9.25
C VAL A 252 -29.32 9.36 8.06
N SER A 253 -29.53 8.29 7.30
CA SER A 253 -28.83 8.05 6.02
C SER A 253 -29.71 8.39 4.82
N PHE A 254 -29.09 8.72 3.68
CA PHE A 254 -29.76 8.87 2.38
C PHE A 254 -28.78 8.57 1.23
N HIS A 255 -29.30 8.31 0.03
CA HIS A 255 -28.53 8.12 -1.20
C HIS A 255 -28.73 9.31 -2.14
N TYR A 256 -27.68 9.73 -2.85
CA TYR A 256 -27.83 10.72 -3.91
C TYR A 256 -26.71 10.69 -4.94
N TYR A 257 -27.07 10.51 -6.20
CA TYR A 257 -26.15 10.42 -7.35
C TYR A 257 -26.21 11.62 -8.31
N GLY A 258 -26.87 12.72 -7.95
CA GLY A 258 -26.99 13.92 -8.81
C GLY A 258 -26.07 15.08 -8.43
N PRO A 259 -26.25 16.29 -9.02
CA PRO A 259 -25.32 17.42 -8.87
C PRO A 259 -25.29 18.04 -7.45
N VAL A 260 -24.20 18.76 -7.16
CA VAL A 260 -23.88 19.26 -5.81
C VAL A 260 -24.89 20.26 -5.26
N GLU A 261 -25.54 21.04 -6.12
CA GLU A 261 -26.58 22.00 -5.74
C GLU A 261 -27.73 21.29 -5.03
N ARG A 262 -28.15 20.15 -5.55
CA ARG A 262 -29.27 19.38 -5.00
C ARG A 262 -28.84 18.56 -3.78
N SER A 263 -27.59 18.10 -3.73
CA SER A 263 -26.99 17.53 -2.52
C SER A 263 -27.14 18.48 -1.34
N LYS A 264 -26.87 19.78 -1.51
CA LYS A 264 -27.02 20.79 -0.46
C LYS A 264 -28.47 20.93 0.04
N GLU A 265 -29.42 20.92 -0.89
CA GLU A 265 -30.85 21.02 -0.55
C GLU A 265 -31.35 19.80 0.23
N LEU A 266 -30.92 18.59 -0.16
CA LEU A 266 -31.24 17.36 0.57
C LEU A 266 -30.60 17.33 1.96
N ILE A 267 -29.34 17.75 2.07
CA ILE A 267 -28.65 17.87 3.36
C ILE A 267 -29.44 18.79 4.29
N GLU A 268 -29.87 19.96 3.82
CA GLU A 268 -30.66 20.89 4.62
C GLU A 268 -32.02 20.30 5.01
N ALA A 269 -32.68 19.57 4.10
CA ALA A 269 -33.91 18.85 4.40
C ALA A 269 -33.73 17.83 5.54
N PHE A 270 -32.69 17.02 5.45
CA PHE A 270 -32.43 15.94 6.41
C PHE A 270 -31.90 16.46 7.76
N LYS A 271 -31.27 17.64 7.81
CA LYS A 271 -30.92 18.30 9.07
C LYS A 271 -32.13 18.56 9.97
N ALA A 272 -33.34 18.68 9.40
CA ALA A 272 -34.57 18.85 10.17
C ALA A 272 -34.89 17.67 11.11
N TYR A 273 -34.33 16.48 10.86
CA TYR A 273 -34.46 15.34 11.79
C TYR A 273 -33.56 15.45 13.02
N GLU A 274 -32.64 16.41 13.05
CA GLU A 274 -31.74 16.72 14.17
C GLU A 274 -30.91 15.50 14.65
N ARG A 275 -30.47 14.68 13.70
CA ARG A 275 -29.62 13.49 13.91
C ARG A 275 -28.38 13.58 13.01
N PRO A 276 -27.29 12.86 13.35
CA PRO A 276 -26.14 12.75 12.46
C PRO A 276 -26.54 12.26 11.06
N LEU A 277 -25.94 12.86 10.02
CA LEU A 277 -26.26 12.55 8.64
C LEU A 277 -25.20 11.68 7.99
N PHE A 278 -25.69 10.70 7.22
CA PHE A 278 -24.89 9.79 6.42
C PHE A 278 -25.36 9.89 4.96
N ILE A 279 -24.43 10.04 4.02
CA ILE A 279 -24.70 9.74 2.62
C ILE A 279 -24.08 8.38 2.30
N THR A 280 -24.90 7.34 2.33
CA THR A 280 -24.44 5.93 2.25
C THR A 280 -24.17 5.45 0.83
N GLU A 281 -24.60 6.23 -0.17
CA GLU A 281 -24.27 6.04 -1.57
C GLU A 281 -24.21 7.38 -2.31
N TRP A 282 -23.08 7.63 -2.99
CA TRP A 282 -22.84 8.75 -3.88
C TRP A 282 -21.72 8.40 -4.89
N LEU A 283 -21.33 9.39 -5.70
CA LEU A 283 -20.39 9.31 -6.83
C LEU A 283 -21.06 8.72 -8.08
N HIS A 284 -21.36 9.58 -9.04
CA HIS A 284 -21.93 9.20 -10.33
C HIS A 284 -21.61 10.30 -11.34
N ARG A 285 -20.41 10.22 -11.93
CA ARG A 285 -19.87 11.32 -12.75
C ARG A 285 -20.73 11.69 -13.97
N PRO A 286 -21.41 10.77 -14.67
CA PRO A 286 -22.33 11.15 -15.76
C PRO A 286 -23.51 12.05 -15.34
N PHE A 287 -23.85 12.08 -14.05
CA PHE A 287 -24.88 12.97 -13.49
C PHE A 287 -24.27 14.13 -12.69
N HIS A 288 -23.02 14.48 -12.98
CA HIS A 288 -22.27 15.56 -12.33
C HIS A 288 -22.12 15.40 -10.81
N ASN A 289 -22.11 14.16 -10.33
CA ASN A 289 -21.77 13.84 -8.95
C ASN A 289 -20.28 13.49 -8.87
N GLU A 290 -19.44 14.52 -8.68
CA GLU A 290 -17.98 14.44 -8.75
C GLU A 290 -17.30 14.54 -7.38
N VAL A 291 -16.17 13.83 -7.20
CA VAL A 291 -15.37 13.85 -5.96
C VAL A 291 -14.94 15.26 -5.57
N LYS A 292 -14.47 16.05 -6.54
CA LYS A 292 -13.93 17.41 -6.33
C LYS A 292 -14.95 18.41 -5.76
N GLU A 293 -16.25 18.14 -5.90
CA GLU A 293 -17.34 19.02 -5.47
C GLU A 293 -18.03 18.47 -4.21
N HIS A 294 -18.29 17.16 -4.17
CA HIS A 294 -19.11 16.53 -3.13
C HIS A 294 -18.29 16.19 -1.89
N LEU A 295 -17.06 15.69 -2.05
CA LEU A 295 -16.24 15.29 -0.90
C LEU A 295 -15.90 16.46 0.04
N PRO A 296 -15.52 17.66 -0.46
CA PRO A 296 -15.34 18.84 0.39
C PRO A 296 -16.63 19.28 1.09
N LEU A 297 -17.79 19.22 0.41
CA LEU A 297 -19.09 19.54 0.99
C LEU A 297 -19.40 18.62 2.18
N TYR A 298 -19.23 17.30 2.03
CA TYR A 298 -19.50 16.37 3.12
C TYR A 298 -18.53 16.54 4.28
N ARG A 299 -17.27 16.92 4.00
CA ARG A 299 -16.30 17.27 5.05
C ARG A 299 -16.72 18.51 5.83
N GLU A 300 -17.08 19.58 5.13
CA GLU A 300 -17.49 20.86 5.72
C GLU A 300 -18.75 20.71 6.58
N GLU A 301 -19.73 19.94 6.09
CA GLU A 301 -20.99 19.68 6.79
C GLU A 301 -20.88 18.58 7.86
N GLY A 302 -19.70 17.95 8.00
CA GLY A 302 -19.47 16.88 8.96
C GLY A 302 -20.32 15.63 8.70
N ILE A 303 -20.61 15.33 7.44
CA ILE A 303 -21.45 14.21 7.00
C ILE A 303 -20.58 12.97 6.76
N ALA A 304 -21.03 11.83 7.27
CA ALA A 304 -20.41 10.54 6.96
C ALA A 304 -20.72 10.17 5.51
N CYS A 305 -19.72 9.83 4.70
CA CYS A 305 -19.93 9.64 3.27
C CYS A 305 -19.39 8.28 2.77
N PHE A 306 -20.15 7.59 1.92
CA PHE A 306 -19.78 6.30 1.35
C PHE A 306 -20.00 6.35 -0.17
N HIS A 307 -18.92 6.51 -0.93
CA HIS A 307 -19.03 6.50 -2.39
C HIS A 307 -19.24 5.08 -2.90
N TRP A 308 -19.86 4.94 -4.06
CA TRP A 308 -19.91 3.65 -4.74
C TRP A 308 -18.60 3.39 -5.48
N GLY A 309 -18.12 2.14 -5.39
CA GLY A 309 -16.94 1.64 -6.09
C GLY A 309 -15.63 1.91 -5.36
N LEU A 310 -14.65 1.03 -5.55
CA LEU A 310 -13.28 1.24 -5.09
C LEU A 310 -12.30 0.88 -6.21
N VAL A 311 -12.25 -0.39 -6.57
CA VAL A 311 -11.40 -0.92 -7.63
C VAL A 311 -12.26 -1.51 -8.75
N ASN A 312 -11.99 -1.06 -9.97
CA ASN A 312 -12.62 -1.60 -11.18
C ASN A 312 -12.37 -3.11 -11.29
N GLY A 313 -13.44 -3.86 -11.53
CA GLY A 313 -13.40 -5.31 -11.62
C GLY A 313 -14.62 -5.91 -12.29
N LYS A 314 -14.98 -7.14 -11.90
CA LYS A 314 -16.07 -7.91 -12.52
C LYS A 314 -17.43 -7.20 -12.48
N THR A 315 -17.71 -6.41 -11.45
CA THR A 315 -18.95 -5.62 -11.36
C THR A 315 -19.02 -4.51 -12.41
N GLN A 316 -17.90 -4.09 -13.00
CA GLN A 316 -17.83 -3.03 -14.01
C GLN A 316 -18.57 -1.75 -13.60
N THR A 317 -18.45 -1.34 -12.33
CA THR A 317 -19.12 -0.14 -11.78
C THR A 317 -18.59 1.17 -12.35
N HIS A 318 -17.48 1.14 -13.09
CA HIS A 318 -17.04 2.24 -13.96
C HIS A 318 -17.92 2.46 -15.20
N GLU A 319 -18.63 1.44 -15.69
CA GLU A 319 -19.52 1.55 -16.84
C GLU A 319 -20.83 2.27 -16.47
N PRO A 320 -21.44 3.01 -17.39
CA PRO A 320 -22.71 3.66 -17.14
C PRO A 320 -23.82 2.62 -16.92
N TRP A 321 -24.82 2.95 -16.08
CA TRP A 321 -26.02 2.13 -15.98
C TRP A 321 -26.65 1.89 -17.36
N ASP A 322 -27.01 0.66 -17.66
CA ASP A 322 -27.57 0.31 -18.97
C ASP A 322 -28.79 1.15 -19.37
N TRP A 323 -29.63 1.51 -18.40
CA TRP A 323 -30.86 2.27 -18.65
C TRP A 323 -30.61 3.75 -18.99
N ILE A 324 -29.47 4.32 -18.58
CA ILE A 324 -29.12 5.73 -18.91
C ILE A 324 -28.43 5.85 -20.26
N MET A 325 -27.99 4.75 -20.89
CA MET A 325 -27.22 4.80 -22.15
C MET A 325 -27.99 5.43 -23.33
N HIS A 326 -29.30 5.60 -23.21
CA HIS A 326 -30.14 6.27 -24.22
C HIS A 326 -30.29 7.78 -23.99
N MET A 327 -29.77 8.30 -22.87
CA MET A 327 -29.83 9.71 -22.50
C MET A 327 -28.69 10.50 -23.14
N ASP A 328 -28.87 11.81 -23.29
CA ASP A 328 -27.84 12.74 -23.79
C ASP A 328 -26.92 13.17 -22.63
N LEU A 329 -25.98 12.30 -22.26
CA LEU A 329 -25.02 12.48 -21.15
C LEU A 329 -23.57 12.22 -21.60
N ASP A 330 -22.61 12.74 -20.84
CA ASP A 330 -21.19 12.44 -21.04
C ASP A 330 -20.78 11.13 -20.35
N PHE A 331 -20.51 10.11 -21.16
CA PHE A 331 -20.04 8.79 -20.72
C PHE A 331 -18.52 8.61 -20.86
N SER A 332 -17.75 9.68 -21.10
CA SER A 332 -16.29 9.62 -21.15
C SER A 332 -15.64 9.44 -19.78
N ALA A 333 -16.36 9.80 -18.71
CA ALA A 333 -15.93 9.61 -17.33
C ALA A 333 -16.44 8.28 -16.75
N TRP A 334 -15.65 7.67 -15.86
CA TRP A 334 -16.09 6.49 -15.10
C TRP A 334 -17.24 6.86 -14.16
N GLN A 335 -18.25 5.99 -14.06
CA GLN A 335 -19.40 6.26 -13.19
C GLN A 335 -19.00 6.30 -11.71
N HIS A 336 -18.39 5.21 -11.20
CA HIS A 336 -18.12 5.02 -9.77
C HIS A 336 -16.62 4.92 -9.43
N ASP A 337 -15.96 3.81 -9.81
CA ASP A 337 -14.66 3.38 -9.28
C ASP A 337 -13.55 4.46 -9.29
N ILE A 338 -12.67 4.40 -8.29
CA ILE A 338 -11.56 5.37 -8.12
C ILE A 338 -10.17 4.77 -8.41
N TYR A 339 -10.08 3.44 -8.54
CA TYR A 339 -8.87 2.70 -8.93
C TYR A 339 -9.11 1.77 -10.12
N LYS A 340 -8.07 1.61 -10.94
CA LYS A 340 -8.01 0.61 -12.02
C LYS A 340 -7.67 -0.78 -11.47
N PRO A 341 -7.85 -1.86 -12.25
CA PRO A 341 -7.58 -3.23 -11.77
C PRO A 341 -6.14 -3.48 -11.29
N ASP A 342 -5.18 -2.68 -11.73
CA ASP A 342 -3.77 -2.76 -11.31
C ASP A 342 -3.45 -1.91 -10.06
N GLY A 343 -4.45 -1.27 -9.46
CA GLY A 343 -4.31 -0.39 -8.30
C GLY A 343 -3.89 1.04 -8.62
N THR A 344 -3.69 1.40 -9.89
CA THR A 344 -3.43 2.80 -10.25
C THR A 344 -4.69 3.65 -10.10
N PRO A 345 -4.61 4.90 -9.61
CA PRO A 345 -5.76 5.80 -9.57
C PRO A 345 -6.42 5.99 -10.94
N TYR A 346 -7.75 6.07 -10.98
CA TYR A 346 -8.47 6.55 -12.16
C TYR A 346 -8.10 8.02 -12.46
N ARG A 347 -8.18 8.87 -11.43
CA ARG A 347 -7.70 10.26 -11.40
C ARG A 347 -6.87 10.47 -10.14
N HIS A 348 -5.62 10.91 -10.30
CA HIS A 348 -4.69 11.05 -9.17
C HIS A 348 -5.15 12.14 -8.18
N GLU A 349 -5.73 13.21 -8.72
CA GLU A 349 -6.20 14.38 -7.97
C GLU A 349 -7.34 14.04 -7.01
N GLU A 350 -8.19 13.07 -7.38
CA GLU A 350 -9.28 12.61 -6.50
C GLU A 350 -8.71 11.90 -5.26
N ILE A 351 -7.72 11.03 -5.45
CA ILE A 351 -7.06 10.31 -4.35
C ILE A 351 -6.31 11.27 -3.42
N GLU A 352 -5.61 12.26 -3.98
CA GLU A 352 -4.95 13.29 -3.18
C GLU A 352 -5.95 14.18 -2.42
N LEU A 353 -7.12 14.46 -3.00
CA LEU A 353 -8.18 15.18 -2.29
C LEU A 353 -8.72 14.38 -1.09
N PHE A 354 -8.99 13.08 -1.26
CA PHE A 354 -9.35 12.21 -0.14
C PHE A 354 -8.29 12.23 0.96
N ARG A 355 -7.02 12.05 0.59
CA ARG A 355 -5.89 12.03 1.53
C ARG A 355 -5.74 13.35 2.27
N SER A 356 -5.87 14.47 1.56
CA SER A 356 -5.83 15.82 2.12
C SER A 356 -6.91 16.03 3.18
N LEU A 357 -8.18 15.75 2.83
CA LEU A 357 -9.32 16.01 3.71
C LEU A 357 -9.39 15.06 4.92
N THR A 358 -8.81 13.85 4.80
CA THR A 358 -8.75 12.85 5.87
C THR A 358 -7.49 12.97 6.74
N GLY A 359 -6.58 13.90 6.43
CA GLY A 359 -5.31 14.05 7.16
C GLY A 359 -4.32 12.92 6.89
N LYS A 360 -4.54 12.09 5.86
CA LYS A 360 -3.63 11.03 5.39
C LYS A 360 -2.65 11.50 4.33
N SER A 361 -2.72 12.77 3.93
CA SER A 361 -1.71 13.40 3.09
C SER A 361 -0.37 13.41 3.83
N THR A 362 0.51 12.49 3.44
CA THR A 362 1.93 12.82 3.38
C THR A 362 2.04 13.71 2.15
N LYS A 363 1.93 15.03 2.33
CA LYS A 363 2.02 15.98 1.23
C LYS A 363 3.18 15.59 0.31
N ARG A 364 2.87 15.21 -0.94
CA ARG A 364 3.88 15.09 -2.00
C ARG A 364 4.36 16.47 -2.48
N ASP A 365 3.65 17.53 -2.12
CA ASP A 365 4.02 18.90 -2.43
C ASP A 365 3.77 19.82 -1.21
N GLY A 366 4.84 20.41 -0.67
CA GLY A 366 4.76 21.61 0.17
C GLY A 366 4.62 21.40 1.67
N ASP A 367 5.58 20.70 2.28
CA ASP A 367 6.21 21.28 3.46
C ASP A 367 7.44 22.07 2.99
N ASP A 368 7.49 23.37 3.31
CA ASP A 368 8.72 24.13 3.14
C ASP A 368 9.86 23.54 4.00
N SER A 369 9.56 22.65 4.96
CA SER A 369 10.53 21.87 5.72
C SER A 369 11.14 20.68 4.96
N MET A 370 10.59 20.27 3.82
CA MET A 370 11.07 19.12 3.04
C MET A 370 11.95 19.50 1.86
N LYS A 371 12.17 20.79 1.65
CA LYS A 371 13.16 21.30 0.71
C LYS A 371 14.41 21.68 1.46
N ALA A 372 15.55 21.45 0.83
CA ALA A 372 16.77 22.09 1.26
C ALA A 372 16.56 23.62 1.29
N GLN A 373 17.19 24.28 2.26
CA GLN A 373 17.08 25.72 2.46
C GLN A 373 17.67 26.53 1.30
N GLY A 374 18.46 25.88 0.44
CA GLY A 374 19.01 26.45 -0.77
C GLY A 374 20.03 25.51 -1.39
N THR A 375 20.82 26.06 -2.31
CA THR A 375 21.93 25.34 -2.95
C THR A 375 23.29 25.88 -2.49
N ILE A 376 24.30 25.03 -2.55
CA ILE A 376 25.71 25.41 -2.39
C ILE A 376 26.51 24.95 -3.61
N ALA A 377 27.61 25.66 -3.89
CA ALA A 377 28.46 25.36 -5.02
C ALA A 377 29.49 24.27 -4.71
N ALA A 378 29.81 23.46 -5.71
CA ALA A 378 30.97 22.57 -5.70
C ALA A 378 31.68 22.62 -7.04
N THR A 379 33.00 22.47 -7.00
CA THR A 379 33.83 22.22 -8.18
C THR A 379 33.94 20.71 -8.40
N TRP A 380 33.93 20.29 -9.66
CA TRP A 380 34.01 18.89 -10.05
C TRP A 380 35.15 18.65 -11.03
N GLU A 381 35.93 17.60 -10.79
CA GLU A 381 36.89 17.07 -11.75
C GLU A 381 36.15 16.37 -12.91
N LYS A 382 36.89 16.00 -13.96
CA LYS A 382 36.27 15.29 -15.08
C LYS A 382 35.87 13.87 -14.64
N PRO A 383 34.64 13.40 -14.95
CA PRO A 383 34.25 12.03 -14.67
C PRO A 383 35.19 11.00 -15.30
N VAL A 384 35.51 9.95 -14.53
CA VAL A 384 36.35 8.82 -14.93
C VAL A 384 35.49 7.57 -15.05
N LEU A 385 35.59 6.88 -16.19
CA LEU A 385 34.92 5.60 -16.42
C LEU A 385 35.67 4.48 -15.69
N ILE A 386 34.95 3.69 -14.91
CA ILE A 386 35.48 2.52 -14.19
C ILE A 386 35.21 1.25 -14.99
N HIS A 387 33.97 1.05 -15.44
CA HIS A 387 33.57 -0.16 -16.13
C HIS A 387 32.34 0.06 -17.00
N ASP A 388 32.36 -0.50 -18.22
CA ASP A 388 31.26 -0.44 -19.19
C ASP A 388 31.13 -1.79 -19.91
N ILE A 389 30.12 -2.57 -19.54
CA ILE A 389 29.80 -3.85 -20.19
C ILE A 389 28.61 -3.68 -21.15
N PRO A 390 28.68 -4.15 -22.40
CA PRO A 390 27.56 -4.05 -23.34
C PRO A 390 26.25 -4.59 -22.76
N VAL A 391 25.13 -4.03 -23.20
CA VAL A 391 23.82 -4.65 -22.91
C VAL A 391 23.77 -6.07 -23.50
N PHE A 392 23.15 -6.97 -22.75
CA PHE A 392 22.98 -8.37 -23.08
C PHE A 392 21.52 -8.63 -23.47
N GLU A 393 21.29 -9.44 -24.51
CA GLU A 393 19.93 -9.87 -24.87
C GLU A 393 19.61 -11.16 -24.09
N ASP A 394 18.76 -11.04 -23.06
CA ASP A 394 18.35 -12.16 -22.22
C ASP A 394 17.34 -13.10 -22.91
N LEU A 395 17.29 -14.36 -22.47
CA LEU A 395 16.34 -15.38 -22.96
C LEU A 395 14.91 -15.20 -22.44
N GLY A 396 14.66 -14.20 -21.60
CA GLY A 396 13.36 -13.94 -20.99
C GLY A 396 13.47 -13.23 -19.64
N LEU A 397 12.31 -13.04 -19.01
CA LEU A 397 12.22 -12.34 -17.74
C LEU A 397 12.85 -13.16 -16.60
N ASP A 398 13.50 -12.48 -15.67
CA ASP A 398 14.00 -13.08 -14.44
C ASP A 398 12.86 -13.41 -13.45
N ALA A 399 13.21 -13.93 -12.28
CA ALA A 399 12.25 -14.28 -11.24
C ALA A 399 11.49 -13.07 -10.65
N ARG A 400 11.89 -11.84 -10.98
CA ARG A 400 11.19 -10.58 -10.62
C ARG A 400 10.33 -10.06 -11.77
N TYR A 401 10.17 -10.83 -12.85
CA TYR A 401 9.50 -10.42 -14.09
C TYR A 401 10.15 -9.20 -14.77
N SER A 402 11.47 -9.03 -14.61
CA SER A 402 12.25 -7.95 -15.25
C SER A 402 13.19 -8.51 -16.33
N PRO A 403 13.58 -7.73 -17.35
CA PRO A 403 14.61 -8.11 -18.32
C PRO A 403 16.01 -7.66 -17.84
N PRO A 404 16.73 -8.49 -17.05
CA PRO A 404 18.00 -8.10 -16.43
C PRO A 404 19.14 -7.89 -17.44
N GLY A 405 19.05 -8.41 -18.67
CA GLY A 405 20.05 -8.26 -19.73
C GLY A 405 20.41 -6.81 -20.05
N LYS A 406 19.49 -5.89 -19.74
CA LYS A 406 19.64 -4.46 -20.00
C LYS A 406 20.25 -3.68 -18.85
N PHE A 407 20.65 -4.32 -17.75
CA PHE A 407 21.10 -3.66 -16.53
C PHE A 407 22.47 -2.97 -16.66
N GLY A 408 23.43 -3.59 -17.35
CA GLY A 408 24.81 -3.11 -17.45
C GLY A 408 25.59 -3.33 -16.15
N SER A 409 26.23 -2.28 -15.64
CA SER A 409 26.95 -2.28 -14.36
C SER A 409 26.37 -1.24 -13.42
N GLN A 410 26.09 -1.65 -12.18
CA GLN A 410 25.46 -0.77 -11.18
C GLN A 410 25.90 -1.09 -9.75
N TYR A 411 25.44 -0.28 -8.80
CA TYR A 411 25.60 -0.47 -7.36
C TYR A 411 27.08 -0.60 -6.97
N GLY A 412 27.84 0.45 -7.24
CA GLY A 412 29.25 0.51 -6.87
C GLY A 412 29.45 0.75 -5.37
N ARG A 413 30.39 0.02 -4.76
CA ARG A 413 30.95 0.31 -3.42
C ARG A 413 32.46 0.25 -3.44
N MET A 414 33.11 1.11 -2.66
CA MET A 414 34.56 1.28 -2.67
C MET A 414 35.15 1.17 -1.26
N VAL A 415 36.39 0.71 -1.19
CA VAL A 415 37.24 0.81 0.01
C VAL A 415 38.62 1.35 -0.41
N PHE A 416 39.15 2.30 0.35
CA PHE A 416 40.53 2.75 0.22
C PHE A 416 41.43 1.85 1.05
N LEU A 417 42.38 1.16 0.40
CA LEU A 417 43.24 0.18 1.03
C LEU A 417 44.44 0.85 1.72
N GLN A 418 44.95 0.21 2.77
CA GLN A 418 46.12 0.67 3.53
C GLN A 418 47.40 0.87 2.67
N ASP A 419 47.51 0.18 1.53
CA ASP A 419 48.63 0.33 0.59
C ASP A 419 48.46 1.54 -0.37
N GLY A 420 47.35 2.28 -0.23
CA GLY A 420 47.01 3.44 -1.04
C GLY A 420 46.21 3.14 -2.31
N SER A 421 45.98 1.86 -2.62
CA SER A 421 45.15 1.46 -3.77
C SER A 421 43.65 1.58 -3.45
N TRP A 422 42.83 1.79 -4.48
CA TRP A 422 41.38 1.93 -4.35
C TRP A 422 40.71 0.69 -4.94
N LEU A 423 39.95 -0.05 -4.13
CA LEU A 423 39.24 -1.24 -4.57
C LEU A 423 37.74 -0.95 -4.65
N THR A 424 37.12 -1.25 -5.79
CA THR A 424 35.69 -1.10 -6.00
C THR A 424 35.05 -2.44 -6.38
N VAL A 425 33.81 -2.65 -5.92
CA VAL A 425 32.94 -3.76 -6.30
C VAL A 425 31.66 -3.21 -6.92
N TYR A 426 31.14 -3.86 -7.95
CA TYR A 426 29.88 -3.49 -8.59
C TYR A 426 29.17 -4.72 -9.14
N THR A 427 27.84 -4.64 -9.24
CA THR A 427 27.00 -5.69 -9.79
C THR A 427 27.02 -5.63 -11.31
N ILE A 428 27.20 -6.79 -11.94
CA ILE A 428 27.11 -6.96 -13.39
C ILE A 428 26.05 -8.01 -13.74
N TYR A 429 25.46 -7.84 -14.91
CA TYR A 429 24.59 -8.84 -15.51
C TYR A 429 24.97 -9.08 -16.97
N ASP A 430 25.40 -10.30 -17.27
CA ASP A 430 25.99 -10.65 -18.57
C ASP A 430 25.75 -12.12 -18.96
N ASN A 431 24.68 -12.70 -18.43
CA ASN A 431 24.28 -14.08 -18.68
C ASN A 431 22.74 -14.21 -18.69
N ASN A 432 22.21 -15.42 -18.84
CA ASN A 432 20.76 -15.63 -18.97
C ASN A 432 19.99 -15.68 -17.64
N GLY A 433 20.66 -15.46 -16.51
CA GLY A 433 20.03 -15.51 -15.19
C GLY A 433 19.84 -16.94 -14.71
N TYR A 434 19.68 -17.11 -13.39
CA TYR A 434 19.67 -18.44 -12.79
C TYR A 434 18.43 -19.29 -13.12
N THR A 435 17.37 -18.67 -13.65
CA THR A 435 16.15 -19.36 -14.09
C THR A 435 16.34 -20.09 -15.42
N TYR A 436 17.33 -19.67 -16.23
CA TYR A 436 17.62 -20.24 -17.55
C TYR A 436 18.99 -20.94 -17.62
N ASP A 437 19.94 -20.58 -16.74
CA ASP A 437 21.27 -21.19 -16.66
C ASP A 437 21.58 -21.57 -15.20
N ALA A 438 21.97 -22.83 -14.96
CA ALA A 438 22.33 -23.32 -13.62
C ALA A 438 23.54 -22.59 -13.01
N ASN A 439 24.39 -21.97 -13.83
CA ASN A 439 25.50 -21.12 -13.39
C ASN A 439 25.22 -19.61 -13.59
N GLY A 440 24.01 -19.27 -14.03
CA GLY A 440 23.58 -17.89 -14.26
C GLY A 440 23.18 -17.16 -12.99
N GLY A 441 22.85 -15.87 -13.16
CA GLY A 441 22.50 -14.92 -12.12
C GLY A 441 23.40 -13.69 -12.11
N ASN A 442 23.02 -12.66 -11.35
CA ASN A 442 23.87 -11.49 -11.12
C ASN A 442 25.22 -11.90 -10.51
N ARG A 443 26.29 -11.19 -10.90
CA ARG A 443 27.66 -11.40 -10.39
C ARG A 443 28.24 -10.11 -9.86
N LEU A 444 29.25 -10.22 -9.00
CA LEU A 444 30.02 -9.08 -8.54
C LEU A 444 31.37 -9.05 -9.25
N GLU A 445 31.74 -7.89 -9.79
CA GLU A 445 33.05 -7.67 -10.40
C GLU A 445 33.85 -6.66 -9.57
N PHE A 446 35.16 -6.88 -9.50
CA PHE A 446 36.09 -6.09 -8.71
C PHE A 446 37.12 -5.42 -9.61
N ALA A 447 37.33 -4.12 -9.38
CA ALA A 447 38.37 -3.37 -10.05
C ALA A 447 39.23 -2.60 -9.05
N VAL A 448 40.52 -2.47 -9.35
CA VAL A 448 41.48 -1.73 -8.52
C VAL A 448 42.07 -0.56 -9.29
N SER A 449 42.32 0.55 -8.59
CA SER A 449 43.11 1.67 -9.08
C SER A 449 44.36 1.85 -8.22
N GLN A 450 45.48 2.08 -8.88
CA GLN A 450 46.79 2.35 -8.23
C GLN A 450 47.23 3.82 -8.39
N ASP A 451 46.44 4.64 -9.10
CA ASP A 451 46.77 6.01 -9.49
C ASP A 451 45.71 7.03 -9.03
N LYS A 452 45.10 6.74 -7.87
CA LYS A 452 44.04 7.56 -7.24
C LYS A 452 42.82 7.73 -8.15
N GLY A 453 42.39 6.62 -8.75
CA GLY A 453 41.17 6.51 -9.54
C GLY A 453 41.26 7.02 -10.98
N GLN A 454 42.45 7.36 -11.49
CA GLN A 454 42.62 7.80 -12.88
C GLN A 454 42.48 6.64 -13.88
N SER A 455 42.89 5.44 -13.49
CA SER A 455 42.70 4.20 -14.26
C SER A 455 42.29 3.04 -13.37
N TRP A 456 41.58 2.07 -13.96
CA TRP A 456 40.99 0.93 -13.25
C TRP A 456 41.31 -0.38 -13.98
N GLU A 457 41.75 -1.38 -13.21
CA GLU A 457 42.04 -2.74 -13.67
C GLU A 457 41.05 -3.72 -13.05
N LYS A 458 40.34 -4.50 -13.86
CA LYS A 458 39.54 -5.64 -13.39
C LYS A 458 40.44 -6.71 -12.79
N ILE A 459 40.18 -7.15 -11.56
CA ILE A 459 41.01 -8.13 -10.85
C ILE A 459 40.30 -9.44 -10.48
N ALA A 460 38.97 -9.43 -10.32
CA ALA A 460 38.22 -10.62 -9.93
C ALA A 460 36.75 -10.54 -10.36
N VAL A 461 36.08 -11.70 -10.38
CA VAL A 461 34.63 -11.84 -10.48
C VAL A 461 34.19 -12.88 -9.46
N LEU A 462 33.17 -12.57 -8.68
CA LEU A 462 32.52 -13.48 -7.75
C LEU A 462 31.11 -13.81 -8.26
N SER A 463 30.77 -15.09 -8.30
CA SER A 463 29.44 -15.58 -8.61
C SER A 463 29.00 -16.62 -7.60
N HIS A 464 27.69 -16.78 -7.47
CA HIS A 464 27.09 -17.89 -6.75
C HIS A 464 26.20 -18.66 -7.72
N PRO A 465 26.52 -19.93 -8.04
CA PRO A 465 25.72 -20.71 -8.98
C PRO A 465 24.24 -20.71 -8.60
N ALA A 466 23.39 -20.54 -9.61
CA ALA A 466 21.93 -20.50 -9.52
C ALA A 466 21.35 -19.43 -8.59
N ARG A 467 22.04 -18.29 -8.40
CA ARG A 467 21.60 -17.18 -7.52
C ARG A 467 22.03 -15.83 -8.08
N ASP A 468 21.28 -14.79 -7.72
CA ASP A 468 21.69 -13.41 -7.97
C ASP A 468 22.56 -12.91 -6.82
N LEU A 469 23.81 -12.50 -7.12
CA LEU A 469 24.63 -11.71 -6.22
C LEU A 469 24.48 -10.22 -6.51
N ASP A 470 24.19 -9.42 -5.49
CA ASP A 470 23.98 -7.98 -5.65
C ASP A 470 24.32 -7.23 -4.36
N ASN A 471 24.42 -5.91 -4.43
CA ASN A 471 24.65 -5.03 -3.28
C ASN A 471 25.95 -5.35 -2.50
N GLY A 472 27.06 -5.50 -3.22
CA GLY A 472 28.36 -5.80 -2.61
C GLY A 472 28.84 -4.68 -1.68
N GLN A 473 29.32 -5.03 -0.49
CA GLN A 473 29.90 -4.12 0.51
C GLN A 473 31.24 -4.65 1.00
N LEU A 474 32.24 -3.78 1.05
CA LEU A 474 33.62 -4.09 1.43
C LEU A 474 34.01 -3.49 2.78
N ILE A 475 34.93 -4.16 3.48
CA ILE A 475 35.69 -3.57 4.58
C ILE A 475 37.09 -4.21 4.65
N GLN A 476 38.11 -3.42 4.99
CA GLN A 476 39.46 -3.93 5.27
C GLN A 476 39.64 -4.09 6.78
N LEU A 477 40.19 -5.23 7.20
CA LEU A 477 40.54 -5.52 8.58
C LEU A 477 41.95 -5.00 8.91
N ASP A 478 42.27 -4.86 10.20
CA ASP A 478 43.56 -4.33 10.66
C ASP A 478 44.77 -5.14 10.18
N ASN A 479 44.58 -6.44 9.92
CA ASN A 479 45.62 -7.31 9.40
C ASN A 479 45.80 -7.24 7.87
N GLY A 480 45.05 -6.37 7.19
CA GLY A 480 45.08 -6.15 5.75
C GLY A 480 44.11 -7.04 4.95
N ASP A 481 43.51 -8.06 5.57
CA ASP A 481 42.51 -8.91 4.92
C ASP A 481 41.25 -8.11 4.57
N LEU A 482 40.55 -8.53 3.53
CA LEU A 482 39.31 -7.90 3.08
C LEU A 482 38.12 -8.81 3.34
N LEU A 483 37.03 -8.23 3.81
CA LEU A 483 35.72 -8.88 3.86
C LEU A 483 34.78 -8.26 2.85
N LEU A 484 33.95 -9.11 2.24
CA LEU A 484 32.85 -8.75 1.36
C LEU A 484 31.58 -9.40 1.89
N SER A 485 30.48 -8.65 1.92
CA SER A 485 29.15 -9.23 1.98
C SER A 485 28.30 -8.67 0.85
N CYS A 486 27.26 -9.42 0.51
CA CYS A 486 26.32 -9.09 -0.54
C CYS A 486 25.04 -9.88 -0.30
N ARG A 487 23.93 -9.48 -0.94
CA ARG A 487 22.79 -10.39 -0.98
C ARG A 487 23.06 -11.48 -1.98
N SER A 488 22.68 -12.70 -1.61
CA SER A 488 22.63 -13.87 -2.49
C SER A 488 21.22 -14.42 -2.51
N VAL A 489 20.52 -14.28 -3.64
CA VAL A 489 19.07 -14.47 -3.69
C VAL A 489 18.65 -15.50 -4.74
N ARG A 490 17.71 -16.35 -4.33
CA ARG A 490 16.71 -17.00 -5.17
C ARG A 490 15.36 -16.45 -4.76
N TRP A 491 14.74 -15.66 -5.62
CA TRP A 491 13.57 -14.86 -5.29
C TRP A 491 12.42 -15.76 -4.82
N HIS A 492 11.81 -15.37 -3.69
CA HIS A 492 10.73 -16.08 -3.01
C HIS A 492 11.07 -17.52 -2.55
N GLU A 493 12.35 -17.88 -2.52
CA GLU A 493 12.83 -19.22 -2.16
C GLU A 493 13.93 -19.18 -1.11
N SER A 494 14.95 -18.33 -1.29
CA SER A 494 16.13 -18.34 -0.44
C SER A 494 16.86 -16.99 -0.49
N TYR A 495 17.13 -16.40 0.67
CA TYR A 495 17.83 -15.13 0.85
C TYR A 495 18.98 -15.35 1.82
N GLN A 496 20.20 -14.99 1.44
CA GLN A 496 21.39 -15.24 2.23
C GLN A 496 22.32 -14.01 2.20
N LEU A 497 22.88 -13.66 3.36
CA LEU A 497 23.91 -12.63 3.50
C LEU A 497 25.24 -13.30 3.85
N HIS A 498 25.94 -13.81 2.83
CA HIS A 498 27.24 -14.46 3.02
C HIS A 498 28.35 -13.44 3.25
N VAL A 499 29.40 -13.89 3.94
CA VAL A 499 30.67 -13.19 4.09
C VAL A 499 31.73 -13.95 3.31
N TYR A 500 32.47 -13.24 2.48
CA TYR A 500 33.62 -13.74 1.75
C TYR A 500 34.88 -13.00 2.22
N LYS A 501 36.01 -13.70 2.27
CA LYS A 501 37.30 -13.18 2.69
C LYS A 501 38.31 -13.24 1.56
N SER A 502 39.10 -12.18 1.41
CA SER A 502 40.27 -12.13 0.55
C SER A 502 41.52 -11.81 1.38
N THR A 503 42.61 -12.52 1.09
CA THR A 503 43.94 -12.31 1.70
C THR A 503 44.98 -11.85 0.67
N ASP A 504 44.54 -11.49 -0.54
CA ASP A 504 45.39 -11.20 -1.70
C ASP A 504 44.97 -9.90 -2.43
N GLY A 505 44.39 -8.95 -1.69
CA GLY A 505 43.98 -7.65 -2.21
C GLY A 505 42.73 -7.71 -3.10
N GLY A 506 41.85 -8.68 -2.90
CA GLY A 506 40.58 -8.82 -3.62
C GLY A 506 40.68 -9.63 -4.92
N ARG A 507 41.82 -10.30 -5.18
CA ARG A 507 42.03 -11.12 -6.39
C ARG A 507 41.36 -12.48 -6.29
N SER A 508 41.21 -13.02 -5.07
CA SER A 508 40.41 -14.21 -4.78
C SER A 508 39.58 -14.03 -3.51
N TRP A 509 38.42 -14.69 -3.49
CA TRP A 509 37.42 -14.60 -2.42
C TRP A 509 37.00 -16.00 -1.98
N ALA A 510 37.13 -16.29 -0.69
CA ALA A 510 36.71 -17.55 -0.09
C ALA A 510 35.53 -17.31 0.85
N PHE A 511 34.51 -18.19 0.83
CA PHE A 511 33.43 -18.15 1.81
C PHE A 511 33.98 -18.23 3.24
N LEU A 512 33.47 -17.39 4.13
CA LEU A 512 33.86 -17.32 5.54
C LEU A 512 32.72 -17.73 6.47
N SER A 513 31.55 -17.09 6.33
CA SER A 513 30.38 -17.31 7.20
C SER A 513 29.09 -16.78 6.56
N THR A 514 27.97 -16.93 7.26
CA THR A 514 26.66 -16.34 6.92
C THR A 514 26.21 -15.44 8.06
N ILE A 515 25.87 -14.17 7.75
CA ILE A 515 25.35 -13.20 8.73
C ILE A 515 23.93 -13.58 9.16
N ASP A 516 23.05 -13.73 8.17
CA ASP A 516 21.66 -14.14 8.34
C ASP A 516 21.15 -14.76 7.03
N GLU A 517 20.09 -15.56 7.14
CA GLU A 517 19.45 -16.18 6.01
C GLU A 517 17.98 -16.52 6.29
N MET A 518 17.22 -16.66 5.21
CA MET A 518 15.88 -17.24 5.20
C MET A 518 15.77 -18.16 3.99
N ASN A 519 15.51 -19.45 4.23
CA ASN A 519 15.46 -20.49 3.21
C ASN A 519 14.13 -21.24 3.30
N GLY A 520 13.53 -21.53 2.15
CA GLY A 520 12.29 -22.28 2.04
C GLY A 520 12.16 -23.01 0.71
N SER A 521 10.99 -23.58 0.45
CA SER A 521 10.66 -24.11 -0.88
C SER A 521 10.37 -22.98 -1.87
N PRO A 522 10.49 -23.20 -3.20
CA PRO A 522 10.15 -22.19 -4.19
C PRO A 522 8.77 -21.56 -3.94
N GLY A 523 8.73 -20.23 -3.84
CA GLY A 523 7.52 -19.44 -3.58
C GLY A 523 7.10 -19.32 -2.11
N SER A 524 7.62 -20.14 -1.20
CA SER A 524 7.20 -20.13 0.22
C SER A 524 7.57 -18.86 0.97
N LEU A 525 8.59 -18.15 0.49
CA LEU A 525 9.01 -16.88 1.07
C LEU A 525 8.34 -15.68 0.41
N GLY A 526 7.55 -15.86 -0.66
CA GLY A 526 6.79 -14.80 -1.30
C GLY A 526 5.39 -14.64 -0.71
N ASN A 527 4.89 -13.40 -0.64
CA ASN A 527 3.55 -13.02 -0.16
C ASN A 527 3.27 -13.26 1.34
N PRO A 528 3.60 -12.29 2.21
CA PRO A 528 4.57 -11.22 1.97
C PRO A 528 5.99 -11.77 1.77
N ASP A 529 6.85 -11.00 1.11
CA ASP A 529 8.27 -11.36 0.96
C ASP A 529 8.94 -11.43 2.35
N LYS A 530 9.93 -12.30 2.51
CA LYS A 530 10.56 -12.61 3.82
C LYS A 530 12.08 -12.59 3.73
N GLY A 531 12.63 -11.74 2.87
CA GLY A 531 14.05 -11.72 2.59
C GLY A 531 14.88 -10.90 3.58
N VAL A 532 16.19 -11.00 3.39
CA VAL A 532 17.22 -10.21 4.03
C VAL A 532 18.09 -9.57 2.94
N TYR A 533 18.40 -8.28 3.09
CA TYR A 533 18.93 -7.47 1.99
C TYR A 533 19.96 -6.42 2.44
N GLU A 534 20.77 -5.95 1.49
CA GLU A 534 21.74 -4.83 1.59
C GLU A 534 22.60 -4.78 2.87
N PRO A 535 23.61 -5.65 3.02
CA PRO A 535 24.52 -5.60 4.15
C PRO A 535 25.45 -4.36 4.08
N HIS A 536 25.62 -3.66 5.20
CA HIS A 536 26.59 -2.57 5.35
C HIS A 536 27.50 -2.77 6.57
N PHE A 537 28.78 -3.06 6.33
CA PHE A 537 29.78 -3.26 7.37
C PHE A 537 30.25 -1.94 8.00
N TYR A 538 30.59 -2.00 9.28
CA TYR A 538 31.38 -0.98 9.97
C TYR A 538 32.12 -1.57 11.18
N ARG A 539 33.16 -0.88 11.67
CA ARG A 539 33.88 -1.22 12.92
C ARG A 539 33.35 -0.37 14.07
N LEU A 540 33.01 -1.02 15.18
CA LEU A 540 32.70 -0.32 16.43
C LEU A 540 33.98 0.26 17.05
N ASP A 541 33.80 1.18 17.99
CA ASP A 541 34.84 1.84 18.79
C ASP A 541 35.83 0.83 19.41
N ASP A 542 35.27 -0.25 19.94
CA ASP A 542 35.97 -1.31 20.66
C ASP A 542 36.66 -2.33 19.72
N GLY A 543 36.63 -2.07 18.42
CA GLY A 543 37.26 -2.90 17.39
C GLY A 543 36.38 -4.04 16.87
N ARG A 544 35.19 -4.28 17.42
CA ARG A 544 34.31 -5.35 16.92
C ARG A 544 33.76 -5.04 15.53
N LEU A 545 33.58 -6.08 14.72
CA LEU A 545 32.95 -5.95 13.41
C LEU A 545 31.44 -5.95 13.58
N SER A 546 30.75 -5.05 12.91
CA SER A 546 29.29 -4.99 12.91
C SER A 546 28.76 -4.84 11.50
N VAL A 547 27.55 -5.36 11.27
CA VAL A 547 26.84 -5.25 9.99
C VAL A 547 25.40 -4.85 10.26
N MET A 548 24.87 -3.93 9.44
CA MET A 548 23.44 -3.63 9.37
C MET A 548 22.87 -4.13 8.05
N TYR A 549 21.61 -4.56 8.04
CA TYR A 549 20.91 -5.05 6.86
C TYR A 549 19.39 -4.90 7.01
N ALA A 550 18.65 -4.90 5.91
CA ALA A 550 17.19 -4.86 5.93
C ALA A 550 16.62 -6.28 6.09
N SER A 551 15.59 -6.44 6.92
CA SER A 551 15.01 -7.74 7.28
C SER A 551 13.49 -7.72 7.21
N GLU A 552 12.90 -8.62 6.42
CA GLU A 552 11.44 -8.82 6.32
C GLU A 552 10.97 -10.06 7.07
N LYS A 553 11.84 -10.65 7.90
CA LYS A 553 11.54 -11.89 8.63
C LYS A 553 10.36 -11.74 9.60
N HIS A 554 10.12 -10.51 10.06
CA HIS A 554 9.11 -10.16 11.07
C HIS A 554 7.73 -9.81 10.49
N VAL A 555 7.49 -10.11 9.21
CA VAL A 555 6.24 -9.71 8.53
C VAL A 555 5.03 -10.60 8.88
N ILE A 556 5.26 -11.78 9.45
CA ILE A 556 4.20 -12.74 9.83
C ILE A 556 4.25 -13.16 11.31
N GLU A 557 5.17 -12.62 12.10
CA GLU A 557 5.29 -12.93 13.53
C GLU A 557 5.04 -11.66 14.35
N PRO A 558 4.18 -11.69 15.39
CA PRO A 558 4.00 -10.54 16.27
C PRO A 558 5.29 -10.21 17.06
N PRO A 559 5.67 -8.93 17.20
CA PRO A 559 5.06 -7.75 16.57
C PRO A 559 5.37 -7.68 15.06
N TYR A 560 4.33 -7.46 14.25
CA TYR A 560 4.41 -7.50 12.80
C TYR A 560 5.07 -6.25 12.22
N TYR A 561 6.08 -6.42 11.36
CA TYR A 561 6.72 -5.34 10.60
C TYR A 561 6.98 -5.75 9.15
N SER A 562 6.62 -4.87 8.21
CA SER A 562 6.83 -5.10 6.78
C SER A 562 8.30 -5.15 6.39
N GLN A 563 9.17 -4.45 7.13
CA GLN A 563 10.62 -4.57 7.12
C GLN A 563 11.17 -3.88 8.37
N ILE A 564 12.35 -4.28 8.84
CA ILE A 564 13.14 -3.56 9.85
C ILE A 564 14.60 -3.42 9.38
N ILE A 565 15.38 -2.55 10.03
CA ILE A 565 16.84 -2.63 9.97
C ILE A 565 17.35 -3.45 11.15
N SER A 566 18.04 -4.53 10.82
CA SER A 566 18.70 -5.45 11.75
C SER A 566 20.19 -5.17 11.80
N GLN A 567 20.80 -5.35 12.97
CA GLN A 567 22.23 -5.29 13.21
C GLN A 567 22.71 -6.61 13.81
N LYS A 568 23.90 -7.07 13.40
CA LYS A 568 24.63 -8.16 14.05
C LYS A 568 26.09 -7.78 14.27
N ILE A 569 26.64 -8.26 15.38
CA ILE A 569 28.03 -7.98 15.81
C ILE A 569 28.83 -9.28 15.80
N SER A 570 30.08 -9.19 15.39
CA SER A 570 31.05 -10.27 15.36
C SER A 570 32.26 -9.92 16.22
N GLU A 571 32.59 -10.83 17.14
CA GLU A 571 33.74 -10.76 18.05
C GLU A 571 35.02 -11.36 17.43
N ASP A 572 34.91 -12.00 16.26
CA ASP A 572 35.96 -12.82 15.65
C ASP A 572 36.17 -12.54 14.15
N ASP A 573 36.01 -11.27 13.78
CA ASP A 573 36.23 -10.74 12.43
C ASP A 573 35.38 -11.43 11.35
N GLY A 574 34.09 -11.60 11.66
CA GLY A 574 33.09 -12.09 10.73
C GLY A 574 33.06 -13.60 10.59
N ARG A 575 33.66 -14.38 11.49
CA ARG A 575 33.54 -15.85 11.48
C ARG A 575 32.25 -16.30 12.13
N THR A 576 31.80 -15.61 13.18
CA THR A 576 30.52 -15.82 13.86
C THR A 576 29.79 -14.50 14.07
N TRP A 577 28.47 -14.58 14.23
CA TRP A 577 27.59 -13.41 14.35
C TRP A 577 26.67 -13.59 15.56
N GLY A 578 26.56 -12.54 16.37
CA GLY A 578 25.71 -12.51 17.55
C GLY A 578 24.21 -12.38 17.24
N GLU A 579 23.45 -12.14 18.31
CA GLU A 579 22.00 -11.94 18.26
C GLU A 579 21.60 -10.71 17.42
N GLU A 580 20.37 -10.73 16.91
CA GLU A 580 19.80 -9.62 16.16
C GLU A 580 19.53 -8.42 17.08
N ILE A 581 20.01 -7.26 16.69
CA ILE A 581 19.74 -5.96 17.32
C ILE A 581 18.86 -5.16 16.37
N TRP A 582 17.77 -4.58 16.88
CA TRP A 582 16.86 -3.77 16.07
C TRP A 582 17.34 -2.32 16.03
N VAL A 583 17.51 -1.78 14.82
CA VAL A 583 18.05 -0.43 14.59
C VAL A 583 16.96 0.54 14.18
N ALA A 584 16.07 0.12 13.27
CA ALA A 584 14.93 0.91 12.82
C ALA A 584 13.71 0.03 12.65
N TRP A 585 12.67 0.33 13.43
CA TRP A 585 11.34 -0.29 13.42
C TRP A 585 10.37 0.74 13.97
N ASP A 586 9.17 0.84 13.41
CA ASP A 586 8.18 1.83 13.86
C ASP A 586 6.87 1.15 14.30
N PRO A 587 6.64 0.98 15.61
CA PRO A 587 5.39 0.43 16.13
C PRO A 587 4.13 1.21 15.73
N ALA A 588 4.25 2.52 15.45
CA ALA A 588 3.13 3.34 14.98
C ALA A 588 2.87 3.18 13.47
N SER A 589 3.86 2.71 12.71
CA SER A 589 3.81 2.59 11.26
C SER A 589 4.40 1.25 10.77
N PRO A 590 3.89 0.08 11.20
CA PRO A 590 4.49 -1.22 10.92
C PRO A 590 4.46 -1.65 9.45
N HIS A 591 3.71 -0.93 8.61
CA HIS A 591 3.63 -1.13 7.15
C HIS A 591 4.79 -0.46 6.39
N LEU A 592 5.50 0.48 7.03
CA LEU A 592 6.67 1.12 6.42
C LEU A 592 7.85 0.15 6.41
N ARG A 593 8.72 0.34 5.42
CA ARG A 593 9.80 -0.57 5.11
C ARG A 593 11.15 0.17 5.16
N PRO A 594 11.76 0.32 6.35
CA PRO A 594 13.10 0.88 6.44
C PRO A 594 14.10 -0.08 5.76
N GLY A 595 14.94 0.45 4.89
CA GLY A 595 15.84 -0.31 4.03
C GLY A 595 17.18 0.38 3.75
N MET A 596 18.08 -0.33 3.08
CA MET A 596 19.39 0.16 2.62
C MET A 596 20.19 0.97 3.67
N PRO A 597 20.52 0.38 4.82
CA PRO A 597 21.21 1.11 5.88
C PRO A 597 22.64 1.46 5.46
N VAL A 598 23.04 2.72 5.61
CA VAL A 598 24.42 3.18 5.49
C VAL A 598 24.79 3.90 6.78
N TRP A 599 25.85 3.44 7.45
CA TRP A 599 26.15 3.87 8.80
C TRP A 599 27.63 3.99 9.07
N ARG A 600 27.98 4.87 10.01
CA ARG A 600 29.35 5.08 10.48
C ARG A 600 29.40 5.76 11.84
N ARG A 601 30.59 5.80 12.42
CA ARG A 601 30.92 6.65 13.56
C ARG A 601 31.23 8.07 13.07
N LEU A 602 30.63 9.06 13.73
CA LEU A 602 30.89 10.48 13.56
C LEU A 602 32.15 10.90 14.33
N GLN A 603 32.75 12.01 13.94
CA GLN A 603 33.97 12.54 14.58
C GLN A 603 33.80 12.85 16.08
N ASP A 604 32.59 13.15 16.53
CA ASP A 604 32.28 13.44 17.93
C ASP A 604 32.05 12.18 18.79
N GLY A 605 32.17 10.99 18.19
CA GLY A 605 32.04 9.70 18.86
C GLY A 605 30.67 9.05 18.73
N ARG A 606 29.62 9.79 18.33
CA ARG A 606 28.27 9.23 18.07
C ARG A 606 28.28 8.36 16.81
N TYR A 607 27.20 7.62 16.61
CA TYR A 607 26.95 6.80 15.42
C TYR A 607 25.72 7.33 14.69
N ILE A 608 25.81 7.38 13.37
CA ILE A 608 24.70 7.72 12.49
C ILE A 608 24.39 6.54 11.58
N VAL A 609 23.11 6.27 11.37
CA VAL A 609 22.60 5.43 10.27
C VAL A 609 21.68 6.28 9.42
N VAL A 610 21.89 6.26 8.12
CA VAL A 610 21.02 6.83 7.09
C VAL A 610 20.35 5.69 6.34
N LEU A 611 19.04 5.76 6.17
CA LEU A 611 18.23 4.68 5.62
C LEU A 611 17.07 5.24 4.79
N GLU A 612 16.60 4.46 3.82
CA GLU A 612 15.33 4.76 3.15
C GLU A 612 14.16 4.21 3.97
N VAL A 613 13.00 4.86 3.88
CA VAL A 613 11.75 4.39 4.45
C VAL A 613 10.75 4.25 3.32
N VAL A 614 10.58 3.02 2.85
CA VAL A 614 9.70 2.70 1.73
C VAL A 614 8.26 2.53 2.22
N HIS A 615 7.34 3.20 1.53
CA HIS A 615 5.91 2.98 1.68
C HIS A 615 5.40 2.32 0.40
N LEU A 616 4.90 1.09 0.53
CA LEU A 616 4.30 0.35 -0.58
C LEU A 616 2.77 0.37 -0.48
N VAL A 617 2.11 0.54 -1.62
CA VAL A 617 0.66 0.37 -1.77
C VAL A 617 0.44 -0.53 -2.97
N MET A 618 -0.15 -1.71 -2.77
CA MET A 618 -0.28 -2.75 -3.82
C MET A 618 1.02 -3.01 -4.60
N TYR A 619 2.14 -3.16 -3.89
CA TYR A 619 3.48 -3.35 -4.45
C TYR A 619 4.07 -2.15 -5.22
N GLN A 620 3.36 -1.02 -5.31
CA GLN A 620 3.88 0.22 -5.88
C GLN A 620 4.54 1.05 -4.79
N CYS A 621 5.77 1.50 -5.05
CA CYS A 621 6.46 2.45 -4.18
C CYS A 621 5.80 3.82 -4.27
N VAL A 622 5.09 4.23 -3.21
CA VAL A 622 4.49 5.57 -3.12
C VAL A 622 5.44 6.58 -2.49
N SER A 623 6.42 6.12 -1.71
CA SER A 623 7.50 6.94 -1.16
C SER A 623 8.69 6.05 -0.81
N ALA A 624 9.90 6.59 -0.95
CA ALA A 624 11.15 6.02 -0.45
C ALA A 624 11.98 7.16 0.18
N ALA A 625 11.40 7.81 1.19
CA ALA A 625 11.99 8.96 1.87
C ALA A 625 13.30 8.57 2.56
N ILE A 626 14.29 9.46 2.57
CA ILE A 626 15.54 9.21 3.30
C ILE A 626 15.45 9.83 4.69
N THR A 627 15.92 9.08 5.68
CA THR A 627 15.92 9.46 7.08
C THR A 627 17.26 9.11 7.74
N TYR A 628 17.54 9.68 8.90
CA TYR A 628 18.68 9.29 9.73
C TYR A 628 18.31 9.07 11.19
N LYS A 629 19.10 8.25 11.87
CA LYS A 629 19.06 8.04 13.32
C LYS A 629 20.44 8.19 13.92
N ILE A 630 20.48 8.61 15.18
CA ILE A 630 21.72 8.78 15.95
C ILE A 630 21.70 7.83 17.15
N SER A 631 22.85 7.21 17.42
CA SER A 631 23.11 6.41 18.62
C SER A 631 24.40 6.90 19.28
N ASN A 632 24.49 6.77 20.61
CA ASN A 632 25.70 7.16 21.35
C ASN A 632 26.79 6.08 21.32
N ASP A 633 26.43 4.83 21.05
CA ASP A 633 27.34 3.67 21.11
C ASP A 633 27.25 2.75 19.89
N GLY A 634 26.29 2.99 19.00
CA GLY A 634 26.13 2.23 17.75
C GLY A 634 25.50 0.85 17.95
N VAL A 635 24.97 0.54 19.13
CA VAL A 635 24.31 -0.75 19.43
C VAL A 635 22.98 -0.59 20.17
N HIS A 636 22.74 0.56 20.81
CA HIS A 636 21.43 0.91 21.36
C HIS A 636 20.71 1.91 20.46
N TRP A 637 19.47 1.59 20.09
CA TRP A 637 18.64 2.38 19.18
C TRP A 637 17.22 2.47 19.73
N GLU A 638 16.61 3.65 19.64
CA GLU A 638 15.22 3.87 20.03
C GLU A 638 14.25 3.46 18.92
N ALA A 639 12.98 3.17 19.24
CA ALA A 639 11.97 2.89 18.22
C ALA A 639 11.72 4.12 17.32
N GLY A 640 11.28 3.86 16.08
CA GLY A 640 10.98 4.84 15.05
C GLY A 640 11.90 4.75 13.82
N ASN A 641 11.50 5.40 12.73
CA ASN A 641 12.24 5.40 11.47
C ASN A 641 13.20 6.60 11.31
N GLY A 642 13.34 7.46 12.32
CA GLY A 642 14.32 8.55 12.33
C GLY A 642 13.82 9.88 11.78
N THR A 643 14.77 10.79 11.53
CA THR A 643 14.55 12.17 11.10
C THR A 643 14.74 12.31 9.60
N PHE A 644 13.82 12.99 8.92
CA PHE A 644 13.84 13.16 7.46
C PHE A 644 15.03 13.98 6.96
N ILE A 645 15.52 13.64 5.75
CA ILE A 645 16.52 14.39 5.01
C ILE A 645 15.88 14.92 3.70
N PRO A 646 15.87 16.25 3.47
CA PRO A 646 15.19 16.84 2.32
C PRO A 646 15.86 16.56 0.99
N ASP A 647 15.05 16.59 -0.07
CA ASP A 647 15.42 16.37 -1.49
C ASP A 647 16.08 15.00 -1.79
N GLN A 648 15.89 14.01 -0.91
CA GLN A 648 16.46 12.67 -1.05
C GLN A 648 15.36 11.61 -1.27
N HIS A 649 15.66 10.60 -2.10
CA HIS A 649 14.73 9.52 -2.44
C HIS A 649 15.48 8.26 -2.87
N GLY A 650 15.25 7.16 -2.15
CA GLY A 650 15.67 5.80 -2.49
C GLY A 650 17.18 5.54 -2.55
N GLY A 651 17.66 4.45 -1.97
CA GLY A 651 19.06 4.03 -2.05
C GLY A 651 20.06 5.06 -1.54
N PRO A 652 20.01 5.44 -0.25
CA PRO A 652 20.87 6.47 0.29
C PRO A 652 22.32 6.02 0.41
N TYR A 653 23.20 7.02 0.51
CA TYR A 653 24.55 6.88 1.03
C TYR A 653 24.91 8.10 1.86
N PHE A 654 25.69 7.90 2.91
CA PHE A 654 26.13 8.95 3.82
C PHE A 654 27.66 8.98 3.94
N GLU A 655 28.21 10.19 4.04
CA GLU A 655 29.61 10.39 4.34
C GLU A 655 29.83 11.65 5.19
N GLN A 656 30.90 11.68 6.00
CA GLN A 656 31.34 12.86 6.74
C GLN A 656 32.74 13.30 6.30
N LEU A 657 32.88 14.57 5.91
CA LEU A 657 34.16 15.19 5.52
C LEU A 657 35.06 15.46 6.73
N GLN A 658 36.33 15.81 6.49
CA GLN A 658 37.31 16.04 7.55
C GLN A 658 36.97 17.25 8.43
N ASP A 659 36.29 18.26 7.90
CA ASP A 659 35.78 19.40 8.66
C ASP A 659 34.47 19.14 9.43
N GLY A 660 33.95 17.91 9.37
CA GLY A 660 32.72 17.52 10.05
C GLY A 660 31.46 17.67 9.19
N THR A 661 31.55 18.23 7.98
CA THR A 661 30.40 18.38 7.06
C THR A 661 29.80 17.02 6.69
N TRP A 662 28.47 16.92 6.79
CA TRP A 662 27.70 15.73 6.40
C TRP A 662 27.31 15.83 4.94
N LEU A 663 27.46 14.73 4.20
CA LEU A 663 27.02 14.57 2.83
C LEU A 663 26.07 13.38 2.72
N VAL A 664 24.95 13.57 2.04
CA VAL A 664 23.98 12.51 1.73
C VAL A 664 23.68 12.52 0.24
N THR A 665 23.64 11.35 -0.39
CA THR A 665 23.15 11.20 -1.76
C THR A 665 22.18 10.04 -1.84
N SER A 666 21.41 9.97 -2.93
CA SER A 666 20.40 8.94 -3.19
C SER A 666 20.05 8.92 -4.69
N ASN A 667 19.10 8.08 -5.06
CA ASN A 667 18.55 8.01 -6.42
C ASN A 667 17.78 9.28 -6.83
N SER A 668 17.55 10.25 -5.93
CA SER A 668 17.04 11.58 -6.31
C SER A 668 18.02 12.37 -7.18
N GLY A 669 19.31 12.01 -7.12
CA GLY A 669 20.41 12.74 -7.74
C GLY A 669 20.75 14.08 -7.11
N ALA A 670 20.11 14.44 -5.99
CA ALA A 670 20.63 15.52 -5.15
C ALA A 670 21.78 15.00 -4.26
N ILE A 671 22.70 15.90 -3.91
CA ILE A 671 23.69 15.67 -2.86
C ILE A 671 23.39 16.70 -1.78
N SER A 672 22.80 16.24 -0.66
CA SER A 672 22.43 17.10 0.46
C SER A 672 23.61 17.27 1.42
N VAL A 673 23.75 18.47 1.97
CA VAL A 673 24.86 18.90 2.80
C VAL A 673 24.34 19.52 4.08
N SER A 674 24.90 19.12 5.22
CA SER A 674 24.66 19.76 6.51
C SER A 674 25.99 20.05 7.20
N LYS A 675 26.08 21.23 7.84
CA LYS A 675 27.26 21.69 8.60
C LYS A 675 26.97 21.84 10.11
N ASP A 676 25.78 21.43 10.53
CA ASP A 676 25.20 21.64 11.85
C ASP A 676 24.45 20.38 12.32
N ASP A 677 25.05 19.22 12.09
CA ASP A 677 24.55 17.92 12.54
C ASP A 677 23.08 17.61 12.14
N GLY A 678 22.70 18.04 10.94
CA GLY A 678 21.39 17.77 10.35
C GLY A 678 20.29 18.74 10.76
N GLU A 679 20.61 19.86 11.43
CA GLU A 679 19.66 20.94 11.72
C GLU A 679 19.25 21.72 10.45
N SER A 680 20.19 21.96 9.54
CA SER A 680 19.93 22.55 8.23
C SER A 680 20.53 21.73 7.09
N TRP A 681 19.88 21.82 5.92
CA TRP A 681 20.25 21.08 4.72
C TRP A 681 20.28 21.98 3.49
N TYR A 682 21.32 21.82 2.68
CA TYR A 682 21.50 22.47 1.37
C TYR A 682 21.78 21.40 0.31
N THR A 683 21.50 21.67 -0.97
CA THR A 683 21.87 20.75 -2.06
C THR A 683 23.02 21.28 -2.90
N ILE A 684 23.88 20.39 -3.41
CA ILE A 684 25.01 20.79 -4.27
C ILE A 684 24.55 21.04 -5.71
N GLU A 685 24.96 22.17 -6.28
CA GLU A 685 24.86 22.47 -7.72
C GLU A 685 26.16 23.11 -8.26
N PRO A 686 26.58 22.84 -9.51
CA PRO A 686 25.96 21.91 -10.46
C PRO A 686 26.21 20.44 -10.08
N LYS A 687 25.35 19.53 -10.53
CA LYS A 687 25.55 18.08 -10.41
C LYS A 687 26.63 17.56 -11.38
N PRO A 688 27.44 16.55 -10.99
CA PRO A 688 28.48 15.99 -11.86
C PRO A 688 27.94 15.01 -12.91
N PHE A 689 26.75 14.45 -12.68
CA PHE A 689 26.11 13.45 -13.54
C PHE A 689 24.68 13.87 -13.87
N ASN A 690 24.14 13.33 -14.97
CA ASN A 690 22.75 13.62 -15.36
C ASN A 690 21.75 12.75 -14.60
N VAL A 691 22.14 11.51 -14.28
CA VAL A 691 21.31 10.53 -13.58
C VAL A 691 22.11 9.96 -12.44
N HIS A 692 21.56 9.91 -11.24
CA HIS A 692 22.19 9.20 -10.14
C HIS A 692 21.41 7.92 -9.88
N LEU A 693 22.09 6.79 -9.91
CA LEU A 693 21.51 5.50 -9.59
C LEU A 693 22.50 4.71 -8.74
N TRP A 694 22.05 4.33 -7.54
CA TRP A 694 22.84 3.71 -6.49
C TRP A 694 24.16 4.44 -6.17
N PRO A 695 24.15 5.78 -6.02
CA PRO A 695 25.37 6.52 -5.79
C PRO A 695 26.00 6.17 -4.43
N SER A 696 27.31 6.35 -4.30
CA SER A 696 28.02 6.32 -3.02
C SER A 696 29.07 7.42 -2.92
N LEU A 697 29.31 7.87 -1.68
CA LEU A 697 30.18 9.01 -1.38
C LEU A 697 31.36 8.54 -0.52
N TYR A 698 32.55 9.11 -0.76
CA TYR A 698 33.73 8.79 0.04
C TYR A 698 34.54 10.06 0.30
N ALA A 699 34.86 10.31 1.57
CA ALA A 699 35.67 11.46 1.96
C ALA A 699 37.13 11.25 1.50
N LEU A 700 37.74 12.32 0.97
CA LEU A 700 39.14 12.38 0.60
C LEU A 700 39.87 13.44 1.45
N GLU A 701 41.19 13.52 1.28
CA GLU A 701 41.99 14.60 1.86
C GLU A 701 41.56 15.99 1.35
N ASP A 702 41.88 17.02 2.14
CA ASP A 702 41.61 18.44 1.84
C ASP A 702 40.13 18.78 1.61
N ASN A 703 39.23 18.07 2.31
CA ASN A 703 37.76 18.15 2.18
C ASN A 703 37.25 17.95 0.74
N ARG A 704 37.99 17.21 -0.07
CA ARG A 704 37.46 16.66 -1.32
C ARG A 704 36.62 15.42 -1.02
N PHE A 705 35.80 15.02 -1.98
CA PHE A 705 35.00 13.82 -1.88
C PHE A 705 34.82 13.17 -3.24
N LEU A 706 34.72 11.84 -3.24
CA LEU A 706 34.44 11.05 -4.42
C LEU A 706 32.97 10.68 -4.45
N LEU A 707 32.33 10.86 -5.61
CA LEU A 707 31.01 10.33 -5.92
C LEU A 707 31.18 9.18 -6.93
N LEU A 708 30.80 7.97 -6.55
CA LEU A 708 30.71 6.79 -7.40
C LEU A 708 29.25 6.60 -7.81
N ASN A 709 28.98 6.38 -9.10
CA ASN A 709 27.62 6.38 -9.63
C ASN A 709 27.42 5.32 -10.74
N SER A 710 26.19 4.80 -10.84
CA SER A 710 25.74 4.02 -12.00
C SER A 710 25.13 4.99 -13.03
N GLU A 711 25.95 5.53 -13.93
CA GLU A 711 25.51 6.54 -14.91
C GLU A 711 24.75 5.87 -16.07
N ALA A 712 23.64 6.48 -16.48
CA ALA A 712 22.78 5.96 -17.53
C ALA A 712 23.42 6.08 -18.92
N ARG A 713 23.27 5.04 -19.74
CA ARG A 713 23.78 5.01 -21.12
C ARG A 713 22.69 5.30 -22.14
N LYS A 714 23.08 5.92 -23.25
CA LYS A 714 22.17 6.13 -24.41
C LYS A 714 21.65 4.82 -25.01
N SER A 715 22.42 3.73 -24.91
CA SER A 715 22.06 2.40 -25.41
C SER A 715 21.15 1.61 -24.47
N GLY A 716 20.80 2.16 -23.30
CA GLY A 716 20.14 1.44 -22.22
C GLY A 716 21.11 0.83 -21.21
N GLY A 717 20.62 0.65 -19.98
CA GLY A 717 21.42 0.23 -18.83
C GLY A 717 22.39 1.30 -18.34
N HIS A 718 23.28 0.88 -17.45
CA HIS A 718 24.21 1.78 -16.77
C HIS A 718 25.65 1.31 -16.90
N HIS A 719 26.58 2.23 -16.66
CA HIS A 719 28.00 1.94 -16.48
C HIS A 719 28.53 2.60 -15.20
N MET A 720 29.67 2.14 -14.71
CA MET A 720 30.24 2.68 -13.48
C MET A 720 31.14 3.88 -13.78
N GLN A 721 30.85 5.02 -13.17
CA GLN A 721 31.67 6.22 -13.23
C GLN A 721 31.94 6.79 -11.85
N MET A 722 33.08 7.46 -11.70
CA MET A 722 33.38 8.27 -10.52
C MET A 722 33.67 9.71 -10.91
N CYS A 723 33.41 10.62 -9.98
CA CYS A 723 33.78 12.03 -10.09
C CYS A 723 34.29 12.52 -8.72
N ILE A 724 35.32 13.35 -8.72
CA ILE A 724 35.85 13.96 -7.49
C ILE A 724 35.37 15.41 -7.42
N GLY A 725 34.79 15.78 -6.29
CA GLY A 725 34.28 17.12 -6.02
C GLY A 725 34.94 17.80 -4.83
N LYS A 726 34.78 19.11 -4.74
CA LYS A 726 35.11 19.92 -3.57
C LYS A 726 34.08 21.03 -3.38
N LEU A 727 33.54 21.17 -2.17
CA LEU A 727 32.65 22.28 -1.81
C LEU A 727 33.40 23.62 -1.89
N GLU A 728 32.72 24.67 -2.34
CA GLU A 728 33.23 26.04 -2.39
C GLU A 728 33.05 26.82 -1.08
#